data_AF-V6TML1-F1
#
_entry.id   AF-V6TML1-F1
#
_cell.length_a   1.000
_cell.length_b   1.000
_cell.length_c   1.000
_cell.angle_alpha   90.00
_cell.angle_beta   90.00
_cell.angle_gamma   90.00
#
_symmetry.space_group_name_H-M   'P 1'
#
loop_
_entity.id
_entity.type
_entity.pdbx_description
1 polymer ?
#
loop_
_entity_poly.entity_id
_entity_poly.type
_entity_poly.pdbx_seq_one_letter_code
_entity_poly.pdbx_strand_id
1 'polypeptide(L)'
;VIGGLYRPLRFLERHAAGALALRKQVQRSSVQRGIMCQFTSPLGRVHGTSGLGVLWADCTRPRTMFIKILWIGCALQLARAACEEASTGASKCAVGKCNVWLSGTKYCSQCVTPAEYLINGACSTANTNDACASGQPTDGTCKSCKTGYFLYEGGCYAQSSPPGNIICQAAGDTAGVCGECKVANGFFKNPDTAAKQSCIACNRTEPMGLVVGVADCSLCTAPSVEGATSPKAVVCTKCDTTATKYLKKADDGTTTCVAENQCDVSGTAYYKVSDATKGNKCISCSDAAGITDAAGETWKGVTGCAKCTKPGSAGAAICTECQADKYLKAGDTPSCVRGADCNTEFFPVVDESENNKKVCVSCGTGNKGGITNCKTCSPKTSAAKEGAKITCTECTANNLSPLKDECMATCPAGTYVKNKVCAPCHASCASCQADDTETSCTACYPGYSLLYGTDGSSATGRCVKECTGEFGVHCITGQCDGVVGGSRYCKKCEHGYVPIDGVCTATGAVRSTSMCTAGEGVCTGCTGDYALLSSGCYNTKKLPGSSVCTAASNGACTTCAANSKAPAGGSSCPTCPDGCAKCSDSSACSECLPGYYKGTGNKCFKCTEGDNASSNAITGVESCVSCAPPSGGAGGPVTCYIKADNNSDGSGGDTTNKGGLPTGAIAGISVAVIAVVGGLVGFLCWWFVCRGKA
;
A
#
# COMPACT_ATOMS: atom_id res chain seq x y z
N VAL A 1 10.63 -60.68 29.20
CA VAL A 1 9.36 -61.10 28.57
C VAL A 1 9.13 -60.22 27.35
N ILE A 2 8.61 -60.79 26.26
CA ILE A 2 8.45 -60.22 24.90
C ILE A 2 7.47 -59.02 24.94
N GLY A 3 7.53 -57.94 24.15
CA GLY A 3 8.39 -57.47 23.03
C GLY A 3 7.71 -56.22 22.41
N GLY A 4 8.22 -55.44 21.45
CA GLY A 4 9.52 -55.38 20.78
C GLY A 4 9.55 -54.21 19.76
N LEU A 5 10.65 -53.45 19.70
CA LEU A 5 10.86 -52.30 18.80
C LEU A 5 11.59 -52.71 17.51
N TYR A 6 11.13 -52.25 16.34
CA TYR A 6 11.78 -52.33 15.02
C TYR A 6 11.05 -51.37 14.07
N ARG A 7 11.61 -50.72 13.03
CA ARG A 7 12.95 -50.70 12.36
C ARG A 7 13.04 -49.33 11.63
N PRO A 8 14.21 -48.87 11.13
CA PRO A 8 14.63 -49.28 9.80
C PRO A 8 16.13 -49.65 9.71
N LEU A 9 16.49 -50.38 8.64
CA LEU A 9 17.83 -50.92 8.44
C LEU A 9 18.70 -50.02 7.57
N ARG A 10 20.01 -50.08 7.84
CA ARG A 10 21.04 -49.72 6.86
C ARG A 10 21.18 -50.82 5.80
N PHE A 11 21.51 -50.43 4.58
CA PHE A 11 22.58 -51.04 3.77
C PHE A 11 23.30 -49.85 3.10
N LEU A 12 24.60 -49.58 3.34
CA LEU A 12 25.80 -50.31 2.87
C LEU A 12 25.81 -50.50 1.34
N GLU A 13 26.89 -50.28 0.59
CA GLU A 13 28.26 -49.76 0.82
C GLU A 13 28.89 -49.73 -0.61
N ARG A 14 29.73 -48.79 -1.09
CA ARG A 14 31.13 -48.41 -0.79
C ARG A 14 31.47 -47.26 -1.77
N HIS A 15 32.19 -46.18 -1.45
CA HIS A 15 33.57 -46.06 -0.95
C HIS A 15 34.68 -46.64 -1.86
N ALA A 16 35.22 -45.79 -2.74
CA ALA A 16 36.66 -45.58 -3.03
C ALA A 16 36.78 -44.72 -4.31
N ALA A 17 37.73 -43.79 -4.47
CA ALA A 17 38.57 -43.05 -3.52
C ALA A 17 38.94 -41.72 -4.20
N GLY A 18 39.20 -40.65 -3.44
CA GLY A 18 39.59 -39.36 -4.01
C GLY A 18 41.10 -39.19 -4.16
N ALA A 19 41.52 -38.31 -5.07
CA ALA A 19 42.78 -37.58 -4.94
C ALA A 19 42.77 -36.24 -5.70
N LEU A 20 43.33 -35.26 -5.01
CA LEU A 20 43.48 -33.83 -5.28
C LEU A 20 44.23 -33.44 -6.58
N ALA A 21 43.96 -32.18 -7.01
CA ALA A 21 44.95 -31.19 -7.49
C ALA A 21 45.44 -31.14 -8.98
N LEU A 22 44.92 -30.12 -9.67
CA LEU A 22 45.64 -29.02 -10.36
C LEU A 22 46.38 -29.20 -11.73
N ARG A 23 45.96 -28.28 -12.63
CA ARG A 23 46.70 -27.56 -13.72
C ARG A 23 46.81 -28.15 -15.15
N LYS A 24 46.67 -27.20 -16.09
CA LYS A 24 47.09 -27.13 -17.52
C LYS A 24 46.32 -27.90 -18.60
N GLN A 25 45.52 -27.12 -19.35
CA GLN A 25 45.64 -26.82 -20.79
C GLN A 25 46.01 -27.90 -21.86
N VAL A 26 45.35 -27.76 -23.03
CA VAL A 26 45.79 -28.04 -24.44
C VAL A 26 45.13 -29.22 -25.21
N GLN A 27 44.26 -28.84 -26.17
CA GLN A 27 44.01 -29.37 -27.55
C GLN A 27 43.40 -30.78 -27.86
N ARG A 28 42.40 -30.71 -28.77
CA ARG A 28 42.15 -31.50 -30.02
C ARG A 28 41.29 -32.79 -30.08
N SER A 29 40.18 -32.62 -30.83
CA SER A 29 39.79 -33.35 -32.07
C SER A 29 38.93 -34.63 -32.05
N SER A 30 38.03 -34.66 -33.06
CA SER A 30 37.44 -35.84 -33.75
C SER A 30 36.28 -36.59 -33.03
N VAL A 31 35.22 -37.12 -33.69
CA VAL A 31 34.95 -37.30 -35.14
C VAL A 31 33.44 -37.57 -35.50
N GLN A 32 33.05 -37.26 -36.76
CA GLN A 32 31.93 -37.74 -37.62
C GLN A 32 30.43 -37.82 -37.21
N ARG A 33 29.58 -37.18 -38.04
CA ARG A 33 28.54 -37.78 -38.98
C ARG A 33 27.82 -36.65 -39.76
N GLY A 34 27.24 -36.80 -40.96
CA GLY A 34 27.44 -37.81 -42.02
C GLY A 34 26.16 -38.41 -42.65
N ILE A 35 25.59 -37.82 -43.73
CA ILE A 35 24.49 -38.39 -44.58
C ILE A 35 24.51 -37.82 -46.03
N MET A 36 24.07 -38.63 -47.01
CA MET A 36 24.02 -38.37 -48.47
C MET A 36 22.64 -37.87 -48.97
N CYS A 37 22.56 -37.45 -50.24
CA CYS A 37 21.33 -37.46 -51.05
C CYS A 37 21.63 -37.88 -52.52
N GLN A 38 20.67 -38.57 -53.16
CA GLN A 38 20.70 -39.02 -54.56
C GLN A 38 19.59 -38.36 -55.41
N PHE A 39 19.69 -38.54 -56.74
CA PHE A 39 18.76 -38.07 -57.77
C PHE A 39 17.37 -38.70 -57.73
N THR A 40 16.34 -37.96 -58.18
CA THR A 40 15.45 -38.33 -59.33
C THR A 40 14.46 -37.20 -59.66
N SER A 41 14.07 -37.08 -60.93
CA SER A 41 13.07 -36.10 -61.44
C SER A 41 11.63 -36.63 -61.31
N PRO A 42 10.59 -35.80 -61.48
CA PRO A 42 9.90 -35.83 -62.79
C PRO A 42 9.23 -34.51 -63.28
N LEU A 43 9.00 -34.49 -64.61
CA LEU A 43 7.89 -33.94 -65.41
C LEU A 43 6.93 -32.84 -64.84
N GLY A 44 6.72 -31.77 -65.62
CA GLY A 44 5.55 -30.87 -65.50
C GLY A 44 5.58 -29.70 -66.50
N ARG A 45 4.58 -29.57 -67.37
CA ARG A 45 4.54 -28.67 -68.55
C ARG A 45 3.33 -27.73 -68.52
N VAL A 46 3.52 -26.40 -68.55
CA VAL A 46 2.43 -25.43 -68.88
C VAL A 46 2.99 -24.24 -69.68
N HIS A 47 2.21 -23.76 -70.66
CA HIS A 47 2.49 -22.61 -71.54
C HIS A 47 1.86 -21.30 -71.04
N GLY A 48 2.41 -20.15 -71.46
CA GLY A 48 1.76 -18.82 -71.45
C GLY A 48 2.75 -17.69 -71.12
N THR A 49 3.43 -17.03 -72.08
CA THR A 49 3.00 -15.99 -73.04
C THR A 49 2.58 -14.64 -72.42
N SER A 50 3.09 -13.53 -73.00
CA SER A 50 2.84 -12.10 -72.66
C SER A 50 3.58 -11.60 -71.39
N GLY A 51 4.23 -10.43 -71.35
CA GLY A 51 4.45 -9.36 -72.34
C GLY A 51 5.63 -8.43 -71.97
N LEU A 52 5.94 -7.44 -72.81
CA LEU A 52 7.19 -6.64 -72.84
C LEU A 52 7.48 -5.71 -71.63
N GLY A 53 8.77 -5.37 -71.39
CA GLY A 53 9.18 -4.25 -70.52
C GLY A 53 10.59 -4.34 -69.89
N VAL A 54 11.69 -4.47 -70.65
CA VAL A 54 12.63 -3.36 -71.00
C VAL A 54 13.78 -3.07 -69.98
N LEU A 55 15.02 -3.37 -70.42
CA LEU A 55 16.34 -2.71 -70.19
C LEU A 55 17.29 -3.02 -69.00
N TRP A 56 18.60 -2.97 -69.35
CA TRP A 56 19.89 -3.09 -68.60
C TRP A 56 20.18 -4.46 -67.90
N ALA A 57 21.20 -5.26 -68.26
CA ALA A 57 22.67 -5.04 -68.29
C ALA A 57 23.30 -4.96 -66.87
N ASP A 58 24.40 -5.63 -66.51
CA ASP A 58 25.16 -6.74 -67.14
C ASP A 58 26.05 -7.40 -66.04
N CYS A 59 26.83 -8.43 -66.40
CA CYS A 59 28.03 -8.93 -65.71
C CYS A 59 27.86 -9.78 -64.42
N THR A 60 28.36 -11.03 -64.43
CA THR A 60 29.65 -11.37 -63.78
C THR A 60 30.02 -12.87 -63.87
N ARG A 61 31.17 -13.13 -64.50
CA ARG A 61 32.07 -14.29 -64.35
C ARG A 61 33.37 -13.93 -65.13
N PRO A 62 34.54 -14.54 -64.87
CA PRO A 62 34.91 -15.42 -63.75
C PRO A 62 36.36 -15.20 -63.19
N ARG A 63 36.72 -16.01 -62.17
CA ARG A 63 38.00 -16.75 -62.01
C ARG A 63 39.35 -16.05 -61.73
N THR A 64 39.98 -16.55 -60.64
CA THR A 64 41.43 -16.89 -60.44
C THR A 64 42.51 -15.83 -60.68
N MET A 65 43.67 -15.80 -60.00
CA MET A 65 44.30 -16.37 -58.79
C MET A 65 45.80 -16.04 -58.98
N PHE A 66 46.59 -15.92 -57.89
CA PHE A 66 48.07 -15.76 -57.92
C PHE A 66 48.68 -14.55 -58.65
N ILE A 67 49.33 -13.67 -57.87
CA ILE A 67 50.77 -13.38 -57.96
C ILE A 67 51.19 -12.69 -56.65
N LYS A 68 52.36 -13.05 -56.13
CA LYS A 68 52.97 -12.40 -54.96
C LYS A 68 54.47 -12.23 -55.23
N ILE A 69 54.99 -11.06 -54.85
CA ILE A 69 56.42 -10.78 -54.61
C ILE A 69 57.30 -10.73 -55.87
N LEU A 70 57.51 -9.51 -56.39
CA LEU A 70 58.83 -8.88 -56.52
C LEU A 70 58.65 -7.46 -57.08
N TRP A 71 59.02 -6.44 -56.29
CA TRP A 71 59.58 -5.13 -56.67
C TRP A 71 59.55 -4.22 -55.43
N ILE A 72 60.64 -4.29 -54.65
CA ILE A 72 60.99 -3.26 -53.66
C ILE A 72 61.58 -2.11 -54.48
N GLY A 73 60.98 -0.91 -54.45
CA GLY A 73 61.44 0.16 -55.35
C GLY A 73 60.80 1.55 -55.28
N CYS A 74 59.87 1.83 -54.38
CA CYS A 74 59.51 3.22 -54.07
C CYS A 74 58.97 3.34 -52.64
N ALA A 75 59.83 3.74 -51.70
CA ALA A 75 59.41 4.07 -50.35
C ALA A 75 58.90 5.50 -50.30
N LEU A 76 57.61 5.71 -50.59
CA LEU A 76 56.94 6.93 -50.16
C LEU A 76 56.16 6.63 -48.87
N GLN A 77 56.59 7.27 -47.79
CA GLN A 77 56.08 7.09 -46.43
C GLN A 77 54.60 7.48 -46.35
N LEU A 78 53.71 6.48 -46.31
CA LEU A 78 52.42 6.57 -45.62
C LEU A 78 52.37 5.55 -44.48
N ALA A 79 53.46 5.54 -43.69
CA ALA A 79 53.41 5.01 -42.34
C ALA A 79 52.38 5.83 -41.54
N ARG A 80 51.45 5.12 -40.90
CA ARG A 80 50.50 5.71 -39.95
C ARG A 80 51.29 6.35 -38.81
N ALA A 81 51.36 7.69 -38.79
CA ALA A 81 51.82 8.41 -37.62
C ALA A 81 50.77 8.30 -36.51
N ALA A 82 50.85 7.23 -35.73
CA ALA A 82 50.39 7.31 -34.35
C ALA A 82 51.17 8.44 -33.68
N CYS A 83 50.48 9.35 -33.00
CA CYS A 83 51.10 10.53 -32.39
C CYS A 83 52.32 10.11 -31.53
N GLU A 84 53.49 10.66 -31.88
CA GLU A 84 54.79 10.29 -31.31
C GLU A 84 55.28 11.42 -30.40
N GLU A 85 55.46 11.09 -29.12
CA GLU A 85 55.91 12.05 -28.10
C GLU A 85 57.43 12.08 -27.98
N ALA A 86 58.00 13.26 -27.83
CA ALA A 86 59.40 13.46 -27.48
C ALA A 86 59.57 14.65 -26.53
N SER A 87 60.66 14.66 -25.77
CA SER A 87 61.07 15.82 -24.95
C SER A 87 61.80 16.89 -25.77
N THR A 88 62.37 16.52 -26.91
CA THR A 88 62.97 17.41 -27.91
C THR A 88 62.88 16.76 -29.31
N GLY A 89 62.91 17.56 -30.38
CA GLY A 89 63.00 17.09 -31.76
C GLY A 89 61.95 17.70 -32.70
N ALA A 90 62.28 17.78 -34.00
CA ALA A 90 61.38 18.31 -35.02
C ALA A 90 60.26 17.31 -35.37
N SER A 91 59.06 17.82 -35.63
CA SER A 91 57.85 17.09 -36.03
C SER A 91 57.40 16.04 -35.00
N LYS A 92 57.66 16.31 -33.71
CA LYS A 92 57.24 15.47 -32.57
C LYS A 92 56.25 16.22 -31.69
N CYS A 93 55.33 15.45 -31.09
CA CYS A 93 54.45 15.99 -30.08
C CYS A 93 55.21 16.16 -28.76
N ALA A 94 54.83 17.15 -27.94
CA ALA A 94 55.38 17.26 -26.60
C ALA A 94 54.91 16.09 -25.70
N VAL A 95 55.70 15.76 -24.68
CA VAL A 95 55.37 14.68 -23.72
C VAL A 95 54.02 14.93 -23.05
N GLY A 96 53.16 13.92 -23.03
CA GLY A 96 51.79 13.98 -22.52
C GLY A 96 50.78 14.71 -23.42
N LYS A 97 51.17 15.13 -24.63
CA LYS A 97 50.31 15.92 -25.55
C LYS A 97 49.73 15.10 -26.70
N CYS A 98 49.99 13.79 -26.77
CA CYS A 98 49.20 12.84 -27.57
C CYS A 98 47.90 12.43 -26.85
N ASN A 99 47.11 13.44 -26.47
CA ASN A 99 45.91 13.32 -25.65
C ASN A 99 44.59 13.57 -26.42
N VAL A 100 44.65 14.00 -27.68
CA VAL A 100 43.47 14.24 -28.51
C VAL A 100 43.02 12.92 -29.15
N TRP A 101 41.87 12.38 -28.73
CA TRP A 101 41.37 11.08 -29.22
C TRP A 101 40.24 11.27 -30.22
N LEU A 102 40.45 10.86 -31.48
CA LEU A 102 39.45 10.95 -32.56
C LEU A 102 39.34 9.60 -33.26
N SER A 103 38.14 9.01 -33.28
CA SER A 103 37.83 7.72 -33.93
C SER A 103 38.85 6.60 -33.73
N GLY A 104 39.35 6.44 -32.49
CA GLY A 104 40.29 5.37 -32.14
C GLY A 104 41.76 5.69 -32.39
N THR A 105 42.10 6.91 -32.83
CA THR A 105 43.48 7.36 -33.08
C THR A 105 43.84 8.52 -32.16
N LYS A 106 45.09 8.52 -31.65
CA LYS A 106 45.68 9.63 -30.88
C LYS A 106 46.31 10.66 -31.80
N TYR A 107 46.01 11.93 -31.52
CA TYR A 107 46.53 13.12 -32.18
C TYR A 107 47.18 14.05 -31.16
N CYS A 108 48.03 14.94 -31.66
CA CYS A 108 48.77 15.91 -30.87
C CYS A 108 47.93 17.16 -30.56
N SER A 109 48.04 17.69 -29.34
CA SER A 109 47.51 19.02 -28.94
C SER A 109 48.56 20.11 -28.85
N GLN A 110 49.86 19.78 -28.85
CA GLN A 110 50.95 20.76 -28.75
C GLN A 110 52.29 20.17 -29.21
N CYS A 111 52.96 20.87 -30.13
CA CYS A 111 54.27 20.47 -30.64
C CYS A 111 55.39 20.72 -29.63
N VAL A 112 56.40 19.85 -29.61
CA VAL A 112 57.55 20.00 -28.71
C VAL A 112 58.44 21.17 -29.11
N THR A 113 58.55 21.44 -30.41
CA THR A 113 59.26 22.59 -30.95
C THR A 113 58.29 23.76 -31.03
N PRO A 114 58.49 24.88 -30.28
CA PRO A 114 57.47 25.93 -30.16
C PRO A 114 57.13 26.66 -31.46
N ALA A 115 58.03 26.62 -32.44
CA ALA A 115 57.89 27.22 -33.77
C ALA A 115 57.15 26.35 -34.79
N GLU A 116 56.80 25.11 -34.46
CA GLU A 116 56.14 24.18 -35.39
C GLU A 116 54.61 24.36 -35.42
N TYR A 117 54.05 24.11 -36.60
CA TYR A 117 52.64 24.24 -36.91
C TYR A 117 51.89 22.94 -36.57
N LEU A 118 50.85 23.04 -35.74
CA LEU A 118 49.99 21.92 -35.39
C LEU A 118 48.82 21.83 -36.39
N ILE A 119 48.97 20.98 -37.41
CA ILE A 119 48.04 20.84 -38.53
C ILE A 119 47.47 19.43 -38.54
N ASN A 120 46.15 19.27 -38.57
CA ASN A 120 45.46 17.97 -38.53
C ASN A 120 45.89 17.07 -37.34
N GLY A 121 46.30 17.68 -36.22
CA GLY A 121 46.79 16.96 -35.05
C GLY A 121 48.18 16.35 -35.19
N ALA A 122 48.97 16.81 -36.17
CA ALA A 122 50.37 16.45 -36.37
C ALA A 122 51.26 17.71 -36.43
N CYS A 123 52.51 17.58 -35.98
CA CYS A 123 53.46 18.68 -35.93
C CYS A 123 54.23 18.79 -37.25
N SER A 124 54.30 19.99 -37.79
CA SER A 124 54.95 20.27 -39.07
C SER A 124 55.88 21.46 -38.98
N THR A 125 57.06 21.35 -39.60
CA THR A 125 58.01 22.45 -39.77
C THR A 125 57.54 23.52 -40.78
N ALA A 126 56.48 23.24 -41.55
CA ALA A 126 55.95 24.14 -42.57
C ALA A 126 54.45 24.40 -42.40
N ASN A 127 54.01 25.65 -42.63
CA ASN A 127 52.60 26.04 -42.61
C ASN A 127 51.89 25.58 -43.88
N THR A 128 51.69 24.27 -44.02
CA THR A 128 51.07 23.68 -45.22
C THR A 128 49.71 24.31 -45.50
N ASN A 129 49.49 24.81 -46.72
CA ASN A 129 48.30 25.54 -47.17
C ASN A 129 47.96 26.84 -46.41
N ASP A 130 48.91 27.39 -45.64
CA ASP A 130 48.68 28.45 -44.64
C ASP A 130 47.59 28.09 -43.62
N ALA A 131 47.48 26.80 -43.25
CA ALA A 131 46.43 26.30 -42.35
C ALA A 131 46.31 27.11 -41.05
N CYS A 132 47.44 27.51 -40.48
CA CYS A 132 47.52 28.36 -39.30
C CYS A 132 47.65 29.83 -39.72
N ALA A 133 46.61 30.63 -39.47
CA ALA A 133 46.51 32.01 -39.94
C ALA A 133 47.23 33.04 -39.03
N SER A 134 47.65 32.63 -37.83
CA SER A 134 48.29 33.50 -36.83
C SER A 134 49.79 33.75 -37.05
N GLY A 135 50.35 33.36 -38.20
CA GLY A 135 51.80 33.31 -38.41
C GLY A 135 52.45 32.13 -37.66
N GLN A 136 53.78 32.19 -37.49
CA GLN A 136 54.54 31.12 -36.83
C GLN A 136 54.15 30.98 -35.34
N PRO A 137 53.82 29.78 -34.86
CA PRO A 137 53.59 29.52 -33.45
C PRO A 137 54.76 29.93 -32.54
N THR A 138 54.42 30.22 -31.29
CA THR A 138 55.38 30.54 -30.21
C THR A 138 55.37 29.52 -29.08
N ASP A 139 54.41 28.57 -29.11
CA ASP A 139 54.19 27.56 -28.07
C ASP A 139 53.80 26.18 -28.66
N GLY A 140 54.00 25.96 -29.96
CA GLY A 140 53.64 24.72 -30.65
C GLY A 140 52.13 24.55 -30.88
N THR A 141 51.35 25.63 -30.80
CA THR A 141 49.91 25.65 -31.10
C THR A 141 49.54 26.80 -32.04
N CYS A 142 48.51 26.62 -32.86
CA CYS A 142 47.97 27.65 -33.75
C CYS A 142 46.84 28.43 -33.07
N LYS A 143 46.85 29.77 -33.18
CA LYS A 143 45.90 30.64 -32.46
C LYS A 143 44.66 31.03 -33.28
N SER A 144 44.73 30.85 -34.60
CA SER A 144 43.65 31.01 -35.57
C SER A 144 43.97 30.18 -36.82
N CYS A 145 42.94 29.84 -37.61
CA CYS A 145 43.07 28.99 -38.78
C CYS A 145 42.45 29.65 -40.02
N LYS A 146 42.95 29.29 -41.21
CA LYS A 146 42.46 29.78 -42.50
C LYS A 146 41.13 29.12 -42.90
N THR A 147 40.41 29.73 -43.84
CA THR A 147 39.19 29.15 -44.45
C THR A 147 39.46 27.72 -44.96
N GLY A 148 38.52 26.80 -44.71
CA GLY A 148 38.68 25.35 -44.96
C GLY A 148 39.31 24.58 -43.79
N TYR A 149 39.85 25.29 -42.79
CA TYR A 149 40.31 24.74 -41.53
C TYR A 149 39.49 25.30 -40.35
N PHE A 150 39.48 24.59 -39.22
CA PHE A 150 38.91 25.08 -37.95
C PHE A 150 39.85 24.81 -36.78
N LEU A 151 39.73 25.62 -35.72
CA LEU A 151 40.54 25.47 -34.52
C LEU A 151 39.95 24.42 -33.57
N TYR A 152 40.76 23.43 -33.20
CA TYR A 152 40.42 22.38 -32.23
C TYR A 152 41.68 21.94 -31.47
N GLU A 153 41.62 21.88 -30.13
CA GLU A 153 42.74 21.47 -29.26
C GLU A 153 44.10 22.12 -29.59
N GLY A 154 44.09 23.43 -29.91
CA GLY A 154 45.29 24.18 -30.28
C GLY A 154 45.83 23.94 -31.71
N GLY A 155 45.19 23.08 -32.51
CA GLY A 155 45.59 22.78 -33.89
C GLY A 155 44.57 23.22 -34.94
N CYS A 156 45.02 23.34 -36.18
CA CYS A 156 44.15 23.65 -37.33
C CYS A 156 43.80 22.37 -38.10
N TYR A 157 42.50 22.03 -38.11
CA TYR A 157 41.97 20.78 -38.65
C TYR A 157 41.21 21.04 -39.95
N ALA A 158 41.52 20.29 -41.01
CA ALA A 158 40.90 20.42 -42.32
C ALA A 158 39.46 19.90 -42.32
N GLN A 159 38.50 20.70 -42.78
CA GLN A 159 37.07 20.37 -42.74
C GLN A 159 36.69 19.24 -43.70
N SER A 160 37.39 19.13 -44.84
CA SER A 160 37.07 18.20 -45.93
C SER A 160 37.71 16.81 -45.78
N SER A 161 38.66 16.62 -44.86
CA SER A 161 39.42 15.37 -44.72
C SER A 161 39.57 14.92 -43.25
N PRO A 162 39.80 13.62 -43.00
CA PRO A 162 40.15 13.15 -41.67
C PRO A 162 41.49 13.74 -41.22
N PRO A 163 41.64 14.11 -39.93
CA PRO A 163 40.68 13.92 -38.85
C PRO A 163 39.62 15.02 -38.69
N GLY A 164 39.72 16.17 -39.37
CA GLY A 164 38.83 17.31 -39.11
C GLY A 164 37.36 17.05 -39.45
N ASN A 165 37.08 16.29 -40.52
CA ASN A 165 35.72 15.87 -40.91
C ASN A 165 35.05 14.87 -39.95
N ILE A 166 35.74 14.45 -38.88
CA ILE A 166 35.19 13.65 -37.77
C ILE A 166 34.54 14.57 -36.74
N ILE A 167 35.09 15.77 -36.54
CA ILE A 167 34.64 16.76 -35.55
C ILE A 167 33.63 17.73 -36.18
N CYS A 168 33.96 18.24 -37.36
CA CYS A 168 33.20 19.27 -38.05
C CYS A 168 32.36 18.66 -39.18
N GLN A 169 31.08 19.04 -39.25
CA GLN A 169 30.15 18.65 -40.30
C GLN A 169 30.03 19.72 -41.39
N ALA A 170 29.96 21.00 -41.00
CA ALA A 170 29.90 22.13 -41.92
C ALA A 170 30.79 23.29 -41.44
N ALA A 171 31.40 24.00 -42.40
CA ALA A 171 32.18 25.20 -42.15
C ALA A 171 31.33 26.31 -41.51
N GLY A 172 31.95 27.18 -40.71
CA GLY A 172 31.32 28.43 -40.28
C GLY A 172 31.59 29.57 -41.27
N ASP A 173 30.80 30.63 -41.20
CA ASP A 173 30.96 31.83 -42.03
C ASP A 173 32.27 32.60 -41.75
N THR A 174 32.87 32.35 -40.59
CA THR A 174 34.16 32.91 -40.16
C THR A 174 35.29 31.92 -40.38
N ALA A 175 36.39 32.35 -40.98
CA ALA A 175 37.60 31.54 -41.13
C ALA A 175 38.08 30.98 -39.78
N GLY A 176 38.42 29.69 -39.74
CA GLY A 176 38.85 29.01 -38.52
C GLY A 176 37.72 28.53 -37.59
N VAL A 177 36.46 28.74 -37.94
CA VAL A 177 35.28 28.31 -37.17
C VAL A 177 34.60 27.11 -37.82
N CYS A 178 34.15 26.16 -37.01
CA CYS A 178 33.20 25.13 -37.43
C CYS A 178 31.75 25.61 -37.17
N GLY A 179 30.92 25.60 -38.21
CA GLY A 179 29.53 26.08 -38.14
C GLY A 179 28.61 25.05 -37.49
N GLU A 180 28.75 23.79 -37.89
CA GLU A 180 28.02 22.63 -37.37
C GLU A 180 28.97 21.53 -36.92
N CYS A 181 28.88 21.15 -35.64
CA CYS A 181 29.65 20.04 -35.07
C CYS A 181 28.97 18.70 -35.33
N LYS A 182 29.76 17.66 -35.52
CA LYS A 182 29.29 16.33 -35.93
C LYS A 182 28.75 15.53 -34.75
N VAL A 183 27.50 15.80 -34.36
CA VAL A 183 26.82 15.22 -33.20
C VAL A 183 26.85 13.69 -33.17
N ALA A 184 26.75 13.03 -34.33
CA ALA A 184 26.82 11.57 -34.45
C ALA A 184 28.17 10.96 -33.99
N ASN A 185 29.23 11.76 -33.95
CA ASN A 185 30.57 11.38 -33.49
C ASN A 185 30.87 11.86 -32.05
N GLY A 186 29.87 12.38 -31.33
CA GLY A 186 30.05 12.86 -29.96
C GLY A 186 30.59 14.29 -29.84
N PHE A 187 30.33 15.15 -30.82
CA PHE A 187 30.73 16.57 -30.78
C PHE A 187 29.51 17.49 -30.75
N PHE A 188 29.52 18.47 -29.85
CA PHE A 188 28.50 19.52 -29.78
C PHE A 188 29.12 20.90 -30.00
N LYS A 189 28.29 21.85 -30.44
CA LYS A 189 28.69 23.25 -30.63
C LYS A 189 28.91 23.92 -29.28
N ASN A 190 30.07 24.54 -29.11
CA ASN A 190 30.41 25.25 -27.90
C ASN A 190 29.44 26.44 -27.69
N PRO A 191 28.68 26.48 -26.57
CA PRO A 191 27.80 27.61 -26.27
C PRO A 191 28.54 28.82 -25.70
N ASP A 192 29.80 28.67 -25.27
CA ASP A 192 30.66 29.77 -24.84
C ASP A 192 31.29 30.46 -26.07
N THR A 193 30.74 31.62 -26.44
CA THR A 193 31.21 32.41 -27.59
C THR A 193 32.54 33.13 -27.35
N ALA A 194 33.04 33.20 -26.10
CA ALA A 194 34.35 33.77 -25.80
C ALA A 194 35.49 32.76 -26.04
N ALA A 195 35.19 31.47 -26.02
CA ALA A 195 36.14 30.41 -26.29
C ALA A 195 36.36 30.19 -27.80
N LYS A 196 37.64 30.12 -28.22
CA LYS A 196 38.03 30.06 -29.65
C LYS A 196 37.77 28.71 -30.34
N GLN A 197 37.46 27.65 -29.60
CA GLN A 197 37.13 26.32 -30.15
C GLN A 197 35.61 26.20 -30.36
N SER A 198 35.20 25.89 -31.60
CA SER A 198 33.79 25.84 -31.99
C SER A 198 33.06 24.56 -31.57
N CYS A 199 33.80 23.44 -31.45
CA CYS A 199 33.26 22.13 -31.11
C CYS A 199 33.96 21.55 -29.88
N ILE A 200 33.18 20.89 -29.03
CA ILE A 200 33.65 20.19 -27.82
C ILE A 200 33.25 18.71 -27.93
N ALA A 201 34.14 17.81 -27.51
CA ALA A 201 33.84 16.38 -27.39
C ALA A 201 33.04 16.09 -26.11
N CYS A 202 32.01 15.26 -26.20
CA CYS A 202 31.13 14.91 -25.08
C CYS A 202 31.86 14.27 -23.88
N ASN A 203 33.00 13.61 -24.12
CA ASN A 203 33.83 12.96 -23.10
C ASN A 203 35.00 13.83 -22.56
N ARG A 204 35.09 15.10 -22.94
CA ARG A 204 36.17 15.99 -22.49
C ARG A 204 36.01 16.37 -21.01
N THR A 205 36.73 15.71 -20.11
CA THR A 205 36.66 15.99 -18.66
C THR A 205 37.34 17.30 -18.23
N GLU A 206 38.17 17.90 -19.08
CA GLU A 206 38.80 19.19 -18.81
C GLU A 206 37.87 20.35 -19.21
N PRO A 207 37.55 21.29 -18.31
CA PRO A 207 36.74 22.46 -18.64
C PRO A 207 37.29 23.25 -19.83
N MET A 208 36.38 23.73 -20.67
CA MET A 208 36.68 24.59 -21.81
C MET A 208 35.76 25.80 -21.74
N GLY A 209 36.25 26.87 -21.11
CA GLY A 209 35.40 27.99 -20.70
C GLY A 209 34.36 27.53 -19.67
N LEU A 210 33.09 27.86 -19.88
CA LEU A 210 31.98 27.52 -18.99
C LEU A 210 31.38 26.11 -19.20
N VAL A 211 32.03 25.22 -19.95
CA VAL A 211 31.51 23.88 -20.26
C VAL A 211 32.51 22.77 -19.96
N VAL A 212 32.04 21.64 -19.44
CA VAL A 212 32.82 20.40 -19.26
C VAL A 212 32.03 19.18 -19.76
N GLY A 213 32.72 18.21 -20.36
CA GLY A 213 32.17 16.93 -20.77
C GLY A 213 31.96 15.95 -19.61
N VAL A 214 31.38 14.79 -19.91
CA VAL A 214 31.16 13.69 -18.95
C VAL A 214 32.05 12.51 -19.36
N ALA A 215 32.88 12.01 -18.44
CA ALA A 215 33.74 10.85 -18.71
C ALA A 215 32.94 9.67 -19.30
N ASP A 216 33.54 8.95 -20.25
CA ASP A 216 32.92 7.85 -21.01
C ASP A 216 31.60 8.20 -21.74
N CYS A 217 31.28 9.48 -21.97
CA CYS A 217 30.09 9.88 -22.71
C CYS A 217 30.32 9.88 -24.24
N SER A 218 29.55 9.08 -24.98
CA SER A 218 29.65 8.98 -26.44
C SER A 218 28.74 9.95 -27.19
N LEU A 219 27.58 10.31 -26.64
CA LEU A 219 26.66 11.32 -27.19
C LEU A 219 26.10 12.17 -26.05
N CYS A 220 25.97 13.48 -26.27
CA CYS A 220 25.51 14.45 -25.28
C CYS A 220 24.76 15.63 -25.92
N THR A 221 24.11 16.43 -25.09
CA THR A 221 23.56 17.74 -25.45
C THR A 221 24.24 18.85 -24.65
N ALA A 222 24.34 20.03 -25.25
CA ALA A 222 25.00 21.19 -24.66
C ALA A 222 24.24 21.71 -23.42
N PRO A 223 24.93 22.15 -22.35
CA PRO A 223 24.29 22.79 -21.21
C PRO A 223 23.94 24.25 -21.53
N SER A 224 22.94 24.81 -20.84
CA SER A 224 22.71 26.26 -20.84
C SER A 224 23.72 26.94 -19.93
N VAL A 225 24.61 27.76 -20.52
CA VAL A 225 25.68 28.51 -19.83
C VAL A 225 25.28 29.94 -19.43
N GLU A 226 24.03 30.35 -19.71
CA GLU A 226 23.55 31.68 -19.33
C GLU A 226 23.67 31.89 -17.82
N GLY A 227 24.22 33.04 -17.42
CA GLY A 227 24.50 33.42 -16.03
C GLY A 227 25.48 32.50 -15.27
N ALA A 228 26.18 31.57 -15.93
CA ALA A 228 27.06 30.63 -15.25
C ALA A 228 28.39 31.29 -14.82
N THR A 229 28.73 31.18 -13.53
CA THR A 229 30.02 31.62 -12.97
C THR A 229 31.03 30.49 -12.82
N SER A 230 30.64 29.25 -13.14
CA SER A 230 31.46 28.04 -13.07
C SER A 230 31.12 27.07 -14.22
N PRO A 231 32.02 26.16 -14.60
CA PRO A 231 31.76 25.21 -15.68
C PRO A 231 30.56 24.30 -15.40
N LYS A 232 29.67 24.17 -16.39
CA LYS A 232 28.50 23.26 -16.35
C LYS A 232 28.78 21.99 -17.17
N ALA A 233 28.40 20.84 -16.63
CA ALA A 233 28.53 19.57 -17.32
C ALA A 233 27.52 19.43 -18.48
N VAL A 234 27.93 18.78 -19.57
CA VAL A 234 27.01 18.35 -20.64
C VAL A 234 25.99 17.34 -20.13
N VAL A 235 24.80 17.32 -20.73
CA VAL A 235 23.81 16.27 -20.47
C VAL A 235 24.14 15.08 -21.38
N CYS A 236 24.74 14.05 -20.81
CA CYS A 236 25.07 12.83 -21.52
C CYS A 236 23.79 12.04 -21.87
N THR A 237 23.67 11.61 -23.13
CA THR A 237 22.50 10.89 -23.65
C THR A 237 22.81 9.43 -23.99
N LYS A 238 24.09 9.11 -24.25
CA LYS A 238 24.62 7.76 -24.48
C LYS A 238 26.05 7.65 -23.97
N CYS A 239 26.37 6.56 -23.26
CA CYS A 239 27.73 6.24 -22.82
C CYS A 239 28.50 5.42 -23.86
N ASP A 240 29.81 5.27 -23.68
CA ASP A 240 30.65 4.40 -24.50
C ASP A 240 30.25 2.93 -24.32
N THR A 241 29.89 2.29 -25.44
CA THR A 241 29.45 0.89 -25.49
C THR A 241 30.63 -0.10 -25.43
N THR A 242 31.86 0.32 -25.72
CA THR A 242 33.05 -0.54 -25.69
C THR A 242 33.45 -0.97 -24.28
N ALA A 243 33.11 -0.16 -23.27
CA ALA A 243 33.41 -0.39 -21.86
C ALA A 243 32.18 -0.78 -21.02
N THR A 244 31.12 -1.28 -21.68
CA THR A 244 29.84 -1.74 -21.08
C THR A 244 29.23 -0.78 -20.04
N LYS A 245 29.39 0.53 -20.26
CA LYS A 245 28.90 1.57 -19.34
C LYS A 245 27.38 1.71 -19.40
N TYR A 246 26.82 2.19 -18.30
CA TYR A 246 25.42 2.51 -18.12
C TYR A 246 25.27 4.01 -17.84
N LEU A 247 24.34 4.66 -18.52
CA LEU A 247 23.97 6.04 -18.24
C LEU A 247 23.13 6.10 -16.96
N LYS A 248 23.64 6.78 -15.94
CA LYS A 248 22.94 7.06 -14.68
C LYS A 248 22.59 8.53 -14.60
N LYS A 249 21.31 8.84 -14.38
CA LYS A 249 20.81 10.19 -14.12
C LYS A 249 20.49 10.32 -12.63
N ALA A 250 20.99 11.37 -12.00
CA ALA A 250 20.65 11.74 -10.62
C ALA A 250 19.41 12.66 -10.58
N ASP A 251 18.83 12.85 -9.39
CA ASP A 251 17.55 13.55 -9.21
C ASP A 251 17.65 15.06 -9.54
N ASP A 252 18.85 15.64 -9.48
CA ASP A 252 19.18 17.00 -9.92
C ASP A 252 19.23 17.17 -11.46
N GLY A 253 19.11 16.06 -12.19
CA GLY A 253 19.24 16.00 -13.65
C GLY A 253 20.65 15.66 -14.15
N THR A 254 21.66 15.60 -13.28
CA THR A 254 23.05 15.33 -13.65
C THR A 254 23.21 13.91 -14.19
N THR A 255 23.92 13.77 -15.31
CA THR A 255 24.14 12.49 -16.01
C THR A 255 25.59 12.03 -15.90
N THR A 256 25.80 10.75 -15.59
CA THR A 256 27.11 10.11 -15.47
C THR A 256 27.13 8.76 -16.18
N CYS A 257 28.31 8.33 -16.62
CA CYS A 257 28.52 7.00 -17.19
C CYS A 257 29.23 6.10 -16.17
N VAL A 258 28.54 5.06 -15.71
CA VAL A 258 28.99 4.20 -14.61
C VAL A 258 29.13 2.74 -15.06
N ALA A 259 29.89 1.94 -14.32
CA ALA A 259 29.90 0.49 -14.53
C ALA A 259 28.57 -0.16 -14.12
N GLU A 260 28.29 -1.38 -14.60
CA GLU A 260 27.04 -2.09 -14.31
C GLU A 260 26.76 -2.24 -12.80
N ASN A 261 27.79 -2.56 -12.01
CA ASN A 261 27.72 -2.69 -10.55
C ASN A 261 27.60 -1.34 -9.81
N GLN A 262 27.70 -0.21 -10.52
CA GLN A 262 27.60 1.15 -9.97
C GLN A 262 26.26 1.82 -10.26
N CYS A 263 25.35 1.17 -11.01
CA CYS A 263 23.97 1.65 -11.12
C CYS A 263 23.35 1.84 -9.73
N ASP A 264 23.61 0.91 -8.80
CA ASP A 264 22.89 0.78 -7.54
C ASP A 264 23.83 0.50 -6.36
N VAL A 265 24.68 1.48 -6.03
CA VAL A 265 25.67 1.37 -4.94
C VAL A 265 25.02 1.31 -3.55
N SER A 266 23.78 1.81 -3.41
CA SER A 266 23.06 1.96 -2.14
C SER A 266 22.06 0.83 -1.86
N GLY A 267 21.76 -0.02 -2.84
CA GLY A 267 20.83 -1.13 -2.72
C GLY A 267 19.39 -0.79 -3.09
N THR A 268 18.93 -1.36 -4.19
CA THR A 268 17.58 -1.34 -4.79
C THR A 268 17.02 0.02 -5.19
N ALA A 269 17.82 1.10 -5.24
CA ALA A 269 17.36 2.44 -5.62
C ALA A 269 17.34 2.68 -7.14
N TYR A 270 18.08 1.85 -7.90
CA TYR A 270 18.12 1.87 -9.35
C TYR A 270 18.03 0.44 -9.91
N TYR A 271 17.47 0.29 -11.11
CA TYR A 271 17.51 -0.97 -11.84
C TYR A 271 18.09 -0.80 -13.25
N LYS A 272 18.63 -1.89 -13.80
CA LYS A 272 19.36 -1.89 -15.07
C LYS A 272 18.48 -2.23 -16.28
N VAL A 273 18.61 -1.44 -17.34
CA VAL A 273 18.09 -1.73 -18.68
C VAL A 273 19.23 -1.64 -19.67
N SER A 274 19.42 -2.69 -20.46
CA SER A 274 20.51 -2.83 -21.42
C SER A 274 19.96 -2.64 -22.83
N ASP A 275 20.56 -1.75 -23.61
CA ASP A 275 20.14 -1.44 -24.99
C ASP A 275 21.39 -1.14 -25.82
N ALA A 276 21.66 -1.99 -26.81
CA ALA A 276 22.84 -1.86 -27.67
C ALA A 276 22.77 -0.64 -28.62
N THR A 277 21.56 -0.16 -28.95
CA THR A 277 21.31 0.91 -29.92
C THR A 277 21.24 2.28 -29.26
N LYS A 278 20.42 2.44 -28.20
CA LYS A 278 20.24 3.70 -27.45
C LYS A 278 21.17 3.82 -26.23
N GLY A 279 21.94 2.77 -25.92
CA GLY A 279 22.87 2.71 -24.80
C GLY A 279 22.22 2.22 -23.51
N ASN A 280 22.97 1.46 -22.70
CA ASN A 280 22.51 0.93 -21.42
C ASN A 280 22.24 2.05 -20.41
N LYS A 281 21.26 1.88 -19.51
CA LYS A 281 20.82 2.91 -18.56
C LYS A 281 20.49 2.33 -17.18
N CYS A 282 20.81 3.10 -16.14
CA CYS A 282 20.35 2.89 -14.77
C CYS A 282 19.10 3.74 -14.56
N ILE A 283 17.94 3.11 -14.37
CA ILE A 283 16.67 3.81 -14.17
C ILE A 283 16.45 3.96 -12.66
N SER A 284 16.22 5.19 -12.19
CA SER A 284 15.88 5.47 -10.79
C SER A 284 14.50 4.91 -10.47
N CYS A 285 14.34 4.31 -9.29
CA CYS A 285 13.05 3.82 -8.83
C CYS A 285 11.98 4.93 -8.73
N SER A 286 12.36 6.21 -8.64
CA SER A 286 11.44 7.35 -8.65
C SER A 286 11.18 7.98 -10.03
N ASP A 287 11.87 7.55 -11.10
CA ASP A 287 11.75 8.16 -12.43
C ASP A 287 10.51 7.67 -13.19
N ALA A 288 9.37 8.32 -12.94
CA ALA A 288 8.10 8.00 -13.60
C ALA A 288 8.03 8.40 -15.09
N ALA A 289 8.97 9.21 -15.60
CA ALA A 289 9.09 9.45 -17.03
C ALA A 289 9.79 8.26 -17.71
N GLY A 290 10.89 7.80 -17.11
CA GLY A 290 11.63 6.63 -17.55
C GLY A 290 12.27 6.79 -18.93
N ILE A 291 12.43 5.67 -19.63
CA ILE A 291 13.08 5.61 -20.94
C ILE A 291 12.30 4.71 -21.90
N THR A 292 12.34 5.03 -23.19
CA THR A 292 11.87 4.14 -24.26
C THR A 292 13.05 3.56 -25.02
N ASP A 293 13.18 2.24 -25.01
CA ASP A 293 14.27 1.49 -25.63
C ASP A 293 14.13 1.34 -27.16
N ALA A 294 15.04 0.58 -27.78
CA ALA A 294 15.06 0.27 -29.20
C ALA A 294 13.76 -0.33 -29.76
N ALA A 295 13.07 -1.16 -28.97
CA ALA A 295 11.85 -1.87 -29.38
C ALA A 295 10.60 -0.99 -29.28
N GLY A 296 10.71 0.21 -28.72
CA GLY A 296 9.56 1.05 -28.36
C GLY A 296 8.98 0.74 -26.99
N GLU A 297 9.61 -0.16 -26.24
CA GLU A 297 9.21 -0.54 -24.89
C GLU A 297 9.64 0.54 -23.88
N THR A 298 8.75 0.88 -22.95
CA THR A 298 9.00 1.94 -21.95
C THR A 298 9.21 1.36 -20.57
N TRP A 299 10.34 1.70 -19.97
CA TRP A 299 10.77 1.27 -18.64
C TRP A 299 10.85 2.49 -17.72
N LYS A 300 10.12 2.47 -16.59
CA LYS A 300 10.03 3.61 -15.67
C LYS A 300 9.95 3.19 -14.20
N GLY A 301 10.34 4.10 -13.31
CA GLY A 301 10.06 4.02 -11.87
C GLY A 301 8.62 4.38 -11.50
N VAL A 302 8.39 4.55 -10.20
CA VAL A 302 7.13 4.95 -9.57
C VAL A 302 7.39 6.19 -8.72
N THR A 303 6.62 7.27 -8.92
CA THR A 303 6.86 8.58 -8.29
C THR A 303 6.95 8.51 -6.75
N GLY A 304 8.13 8.79 -6.20
CA GLY A 304 8.40 8.75 -4.77
C GLY A 304 8.67 7.36 -4.19
N CYS A 305 9.01 6.41 -5.06
CA CYS A 305 9.54 5.11 -4.67
C CYS A 305 11.06 5.21 -4.40
N ALA A 306 11.49 4.81 -3.20
CA ALA A 306 12.90 4.81 -2.80
C ALA A 306 13.61 3.52 -3.20
N LYS A 307 12.91 2.37 -3.18
CA LYS A 307 13.44 1.06 -3.56
C LYS A 307 12.45 0.29 -4.42
N CYS A 308 12.93 -0.36 -5.46
CA CYS A 308 12.11 -1.12 -6.40
C CYS A 308 12.84 -2.32 -6.99
N THR A 309 12.08 -3.22 -7.62
CA THR A 309 12.62 -4.29 -8.47
C THR A 309 12.23 -4.09 -9.93
N LYS A 310 13.09 -4.54 -10.85
CA LYS A 310 12.83 -4.47 -12.30
C LYS A 310 11.54 -5.25 -12.62
N PRO A 311 10.60 -4.69 -13.39
CA PRO A 311 9.40 -5.41 -13.79
C PRO A 311 9.73 -6.53 -14.78
N GLY A 312 8.92 -7.59 -14.80
CA GLY A 312 9.12 -8.74 -15.70
C GLY A 312 8.91 -8.44 -17.18
N SER A 313 8.20 -7.35 -17.48
CA SER A 313 7.93 -6.80 -18.81
C SER A 313 8.07 -5.27 -18.78
N ALA A 314 8.08 -4.64 -19.95
CA ALA A 314 8.09 -3.19 -20.07
C ALA A 314 6.94 -2.55 -19.26
N GLY A 315 7.26 -1.55 -18.43
CA GLY A 315 6.29 -0.91 -17.54
C GLY A 315 6.94 -0.18 -16.38
N ALA A 316 6.13 0.05 -15.34
CA ALA A 316 6.57 0.63 -14.07
C ALA A 316 7.25 -0.43 -13.19
N ALA A 317 8.32 -0.04 -12.51
CA ALA A 317 9.02 -0.88 -11.56
C ALA A 317 8.16 -1.22 -10.34
N ILE A 318 8.38 -2.40 -9.76
CA ILE A 318 7.62 -2.88 -8.60
C ILE A 318 8.20 -2.19 -7.37
N CYS A 319 7.49 -1.20 -6.84
CA CYS A 319 7.96 -0.48 -5.66
C CYS A 319 7.89 -1.35 -4.39
N THR A 320 8.99 -1.42 -3.65
CA THR A 320 9.13 -2.19 -2.41
C THR A 320 9.26 -1.31 -1.17
N GLU A 321 9.75 -0.08 -1.32
CA GLU A 321 9.87 0.92 -0.25
C GLU A 321 9.68 2.33 -0.81
N CYS A 322 8.89 3.16 -0.13
CA CYS A 322 8.64 4.54 -0.50
C CYS A 322 9.62 5.51 0.17
N GLN A 323 9.71 6.73 -0.35
CA GLN A 323 10.41 7.84 0.30
C GLN A 323 9.81 8.15 1.68
N ALA A 324 10.60 8.80 2.55
CA ALA A 324 10.34 8.88 3.99
C ALA A 324 9.00 9.57 4.39
N ASP A 325 8.43 10.40 3.53
CA ASP A 325 7.14 11.09 3.71
C ASP A 325 5.91 10.27 3.22
N LYS A 326 6.14 9.13 2.55
CA LYS A 326 5.13 8.36 1.84
C LYS A 326 4.89 6.98 2.45
N TYR A 327 3.72 6.43 2.11
CA TYR A 327 3.24 5.11 2.49
C TYR A 327 3.08 4.25 1.23
N LEU A 328 3.55 3.01 1.30
CA LEU A 328 3.41 2.02 0.24
C LEU A 328 1.97 1.49 0.24
N LYS A 329 1.20 1.82 -0.79
CA LYS A 329 -0.10 1.20 -1.07
C LYS A 329 0.13 -0.02 -1.95
N ALA A 330 -0.03 -1.20 -1.36
CA ALA A 330 0.04 -2.47 -2.07
C ALA A 330 -1.18 -2.68 -2.99
N GLY A 331 -0.97 -3.43 -4.08
CA GLY A 331 -1.93 -3.74 -5.13
C GLY A 331 -1.19 -4.29 -6.35
N ASP A 332 -1.91 -4.54 -7.45
CA ASP A 332 -1.31 -5.06 -8.70
C ASP A 332 -0.20 -4.15 -9.27
N THR A 333 -0.31 -2.85 -8.99
CA THR A 333 0.74 -1.85 -9.23
C THR A 333 1.02 -1.07 -7.93
N PRO A 334 2.07 -1.45 -7.17
CA PRO A 334 2.41 -0.78 -5.91
C PRO A 334 2.70 0.71 -6.11
N SER A 335 2.16 1.56 -5.25
CA SER A 335 2.27 3.02 -5.37
C SER A 335 2.63 3.70 -4.04
N CYS A 336 3.23 4.89 -4.12
CA CYS A 336 3.67 5.66 -2.97
C CYS A 336 2.80 6.91 -2.80
N VAL A 337 1.96 6.91 -1.77
CA VAL A 337 0.97 7.97 -1.48
C VAL A 337 1.26 8.62 -0.12
N ARG A 338 0.66 9.77 0.21
CA ARG A 338 0.83 10.37 1.55
C ARG A 338 -0.05 9.62 2.56
N GLY A 339 0.25 9.72 3.85
CA GLY A 339 -0.54 9.05 4.90
C GLY A 339 -2.04 9.42 4.90
N ALA A 340 -2.37 10.67 4.54
CA ALA A 340 -3.76 11.13 4.40
C ALA A 340 -4.49 10.54 3.16
N ASP A 341 -3.73 10.06 2.18
CA ASP A 341 -4.25 9.41 0.97
C ASP A 341 -4.48 7.89 1.20
N CYS A 342 -3.95 7.31 2.30
CA CYS A 342 -4.42 6.04 2.86
C CYS A 342 -5.76 6.28 3.58
N ASN A 343 -6.86 6.41 2.83
CA ASN A 343 -8.19 6.65 3.36
C ASN A 343 -9.24 5.71 2.73
N THR A 344 -10.50 5.87 3.15
CA THR A 344 -11.68 5.08 2.77
C THR A 344 -11.54 3.58 3.02
N GLU A 345 -10.94 2.81 2.12
CA GLU A 345 -10.74 1.35 2.26
C GLU A 345 -9.39 0.98 2.92
N PHE A 346 -8.53 1.98 3.14
CA PHE A 346 -7.21 1.81 3.72
C PHE A 346 -6.95 2.85 4.83
N PHE A 347 -5.98 2.56 5.69
CA PHE A 347 -5.47 3.48 6.71
C PHE A 347 -3.93 3.42 6.80
N PRO A 348 -3.25 4.50 7.22
CA PRO A 348 -1.79 4.53 7.29
C PRO A 348 -1.28 3.77 8.52
N VAL A 349 -0.31 2.88 8.31
CA VAL A 349 0.37 2.12 9.36
C VAL A 349 1.88 2.23 9.21
N VAL A 350 2.57 2.44 10.34
CA VAL A 350 4.01 2.20 10.46
C VAL A 350 4.16 0.77 10.96
N ASP A 351 4.75 -0.09 10.15
CA ASP A 351 4.97 -1.49 10.49
C ASP A 351 6.32 -1.64 11.21
N GLU A 352 6.27 -1.65 12.54
CA GLU A 352 7.42 -1.83 13.42
C GLU A 352 8.08 -3.20 13.23
N SER A 353 7.34 -4.21 12.75
CA SER A 353 7.88 -5.56 12.49
C SER A 353 8.69 -5.64 11.19
N GLU A 354 8.35 -4.83 10.18
CA GLU A 354 9.08 -4.68 8.92
C GLU A 354 9.98 -3.43 8.95
N ASN A 355 10.84 -3.27 9.97
CA ASN A 355 11.85 -2.19 10.03
C ASN A 355 11.26 -0.76 9.91
N ASN A 356 10.11 -0.50 10.55
CA ASN A 356 9.37 0.77 10.53
C ASN A 356 8.83 1.19 9.14
N LYS A 357 8.57 0.20 8.27
CA LYS A 357 8.06 0.42 6.91
C LYS A 357 6.66 1.04 6.92
N LYS A 358 6.47 2.11 6.16
CA LYS A 358 5.20 2.84 6.03
C LYS A 358 4.33 2.20 4.96
N VAL A 359 3.16 1.69 5.32
CA VAL A 359 2.22 0.97 4.44
C VAL A 359 0.78 1.48 4.58
N CYS A 360 0.04 1.56 3.48
CA CYS A 360 -1.42 1.64 3.56
C CYS A 360 -1.97 0.23 3.79
N VAL A 361 -2.64 0.01 4.91
CA VAL A 361 -3.24 -1.28 5.29
C VAL A 361 -4.74 -1.24 5.04
N SER A 362 -5.33 -2.34 4.56
CA SER A 362 -6.78 -2.42 4.36
C SER A 362 -7.55 -2.39 5.69
N CYS A 363 -8.68 -1.69 5.73
CA CYS A 363 -9.54 -1.60 6.91
C CYS A 363 -9.90 -2.98 7.51
N GLY A 364 -9.99 -4.03 6.68
CA GLY A 364 -10.30 -5.40 7.10
C GLY A 364 -9.19 -6.15 7.85
N THR A 365 -7.96 -5.60 7.90
CA THR A 365 -6.75 -6.30 8.35
C THR A 365 -6.54 -6.19 9.86
N GLY A 366 -7.22 -7.03 10.63
CA GLY A 366 -7.21 -7.00 12.11
C GLY A 366 -5.81 -7.06 12.75
N ASN A 367 -4.90 -7.90 12.25
CA ASN A 367 -3.54 -8.06 12.79
C ASN A 367 -2.62 -6.83 12.61
N LYS A 368 -3.04 -5.81 11.84
CA LYS A 368 -2.33 -4.52 11.71
C LYS A 368 -3.17 -3.35 12.25
N GLY A 369 -4.12 -3.63 13.15
CA GLY A 369 -4.98 -2.64 13.81
C GLY A 369 -6.27 -2.28 13.07
N GLY A 370 -6.63 -3.06 12.04
CA GLY A 370 -7.91 -2.97 11.35
C GLY A 370 -9.05 -3.66 12.12
N ILE A 371 -10.21 -3.81 11.49
CA ILE A 371 -11.42 -4.44 12.03
C ILE A 371 -11.86 -5.53 11.05
N THR A 372 -11.97 -6.78 11.49
CA THR A 372 -12.38 -7.90 10.63
C THR A 372 -13.73 -7.62 9.96
N ASN A 373 -13.84 -7.91 8.66
CA ASN A 373 -14.99 -7.60 7.80
C ASN A 373 -15.32 -6.11 7.64
N CYS A 374 -14.47 -5.18 8.09
CA CYS A 374 -14.63 -3.77 7.80
C CYS A 374 -14.18 -3.44 6.37
N LYS A 375 -15.08 -2.88 5.55
CA LYS A 375 -14.82 -2.47 4.17
C LYS A 375 -14.20 -1.07 4.12
N THR A 376 -14.85 -0.11 4.78
CA THR A 376 -14.37 1.27 4.84
C THR A 376 -14.21 1.73 6.28
N CYS A 377 -13.22 2.58 6.54
CA CYS A 377 -12.88 3.05 7.87
C CYS A 377 -12.33 4.48 7.90
N SER A 378 -12.20 5.02 9.10
CA SER A 378 -11.58 6.32 9.39
C SER A 378 -10.53 6.19 10.49
N PRO A 379 -9.45 6.98 10.48
CA PRO A 379 -8.44 6.96 11.54
C PRO A 379 -9.04 7.36 12.89
N LYS A 380 -8.72 6.60 13.96
CA LYS A 380 -9.15 6.94 15.32
C LYS A 380 -8.18 7.95 15.92
N THR A 381 -8.66 9.12 16.34
CA THR A 381 -7.79 10.25 16.73
C THR A 381 -7.17 10.13 18.13
N SER A 382 -7.56 9.18 19.00
CA SER A 382 -6.89 8.94 20.30
C SER A 382 -7.20 7.59 20.98
N ALA A 383 -6.13 6.94 21.45
CA ALA A 383 -5.88 6.32 22.78
C ALA A 383 -6.94 5.50 23.58
N ALA A 384 -8.08 5.07 23.03
CA ALA A 384 -9.06 4.26 23.78
C ALA A 384 -9.17 2.79 23.28
N LYS A 385 -8.82 1.85 24.19
CA LYS A 385 -8.75 0.37 24.09
C LYS A 385 -7.65 -0.22 23.18
N GLU A 386 -7.01 -1.28 23.67
CA GLU A 386 -6.23 -2.23 22.84
C GLU A 386 -7.13 -2.84 21.76
N GLY A 387 -6.56 -3.10 20.58
CA GLY A 387 -7.26 -3.75 19.46
C GLY A 387 -7.18 -2.97 18.14
N ALA A 388 -8.02 -1.95 17.96
CA ALA A 388 -8.22 -1.27 16.67
C ALA A 388 -7.75 0.20 16.65
N LYS A 389 -6.97 0.56 15.63
CA LYS A 389 -6.48 1.93 15.36
C LYS A 389 -7.45 2.76 14.48
N ILE A 390 -8.57 2.17 14.09
CA ILE A 390 -9.57 2.74 13.18
C ILE A 390 -10.98 2.69 13.78
N THR A 391 -11.89 3.45 13.18
CA THR A 391 -13.34 3.33 13.36
C THR A 391 -13.93 2.84 12.04
N CYS A 392 -14.74 1.78 12.06
CA CYS A 392 -15.37 1.25 10.86
C CYS A 392 -16.56 2.12 10.42
N THR A 393 -16.74 2.32 9.12
CA THR A 393 -17.85 3.10 8.55
C THR A 393 -18.77 2.27 7.66
N GLU A 394 -18.29 1.16 7.09
CA GLU A 394 -19.10 0.20 6.33
C GLU A 394 -18.51 -1.20 6.51
N CYS A 395 -19.36 -2.20 6.74
CA CYS A 395 -18.97 -3.61 6.82
C CYS A 395 -19.19 -4.33 5.48
N THR A 396 -18.23 -5.15 5.05
CA THR A 396 -18.33 -5.99 3.83
C THR A 396 -19.44 -7.03 3.98
N ALA A 397 -19.55 -7.60 5.17
CA ALA A 397 -20.61 -8.51 5.63
C ALA A 397 -20.94 -8.18 7.08
N ASN A 398 -22.06 -8.69 7.61
CA ASN A 398 -22.57 -8.41 8.96
C ASN A 398 -23.05 -6.95 9.19
N ASN A 399 -23.41 -6.63 10.43
CA ASN A 399 -23.91 -5.32 10.86
C ASN A 399 -22.84 -4.55 11.64
N LEU A 400 -22.74 -3.24 11.43
CA LEU A 400 -21.82 -2.36 12.15
C LEU A 400 -22.27 -2.16 13.60
N SER A 401 -21.38 -2.38 14.57
CA SER A 401 -21.65 -2.19 16.00
C SER A 401 -22.01 -0.72 16.33
N PRO A 402 -22.73 -0.44 17.43
CA PRO A 402 -23.06 0.94 17.84
C PRO A 402 -21.81 1.80 18.08
N LEU A 403 -20.73 1.18 18.57
CA LEU A 403 -19.43 1.80 18.83
C LEU A 403 -18.55 1.91 17.58
N LYS A 404 -18.98 1.31 16.45
CA LYS A 404 -18.26 1.27 15.17
C LYS A 404 -16.86 0.62 15.25
N ASP A 405 -16.72 -0.34 16.15
CA ASP A 405 -15.49 -1.10 16.44
C ASP A 405 -15.54 -2.55 15.95
N GLU A 406 -16.71 -3.07 15.56
CA GLU A 406 -16.89 -4.46 15.11
C GLU A 406 -17.98 -4.59 14.02
N CYS A 407 -17.88 -5.62 13.18
CA CYS A 407 -18.88 -6.03 12.19
C CYS A 407 -19.56 -7.35 12.62
N MET A 408 -20.63 -7.24 13.42
CA MET A 408 -21.28 -8.33 14.17
C MET A 408 -22.45 -8.96 13.42
N ALA A 409 -22.51 -10.30 13.37
CA ALA A 409 -23.59 -11.02 12.67
C ALA A 409 -24.98 -10.73 13.27
N THR A 410 -25.06 -10.73 14.60
CA THR A 410 -26.26 -10.37 15.37
C THR A 410 -25.99 -9.08 16.13
N CYS A 411 -26.94 -8.15 16.12
CA CYS A 411 -26.83 -6.92 16.90
C CYS A 411 -27.00 -7.20 18.41
N PRO A 412 -26.29 -6.48 19.29
CA PRO A 412 -26.37 -6.67 20.73
C PRO A 412 -27.73 -6.24 21.30
N ALA A 413 -28.06 -6.66 22.53
CA ALA A 413 -29.28 -6.25 23.21
C ALA A 413 -29.39 -4.71 23.30
N GLY A 414 -30.61 -4.19 23.33
CA GLY A 414 -30.90 -2.76 23.29
C GLY A 414 -30.69 -2.12 21.91
N THR A 415 -30.53 -2.93 20.84
CA THR A 415 -30.35 -2.43 19.47
C THR A 415 -31.15 -3.23 18.44
N TYR A 416 -31.40 -2.63 17.27
CA TYR A 416 -32.05 -3.25 16.12
C TYR A 416 -31.25 -3.00 14.83
N VAL A 417 -31.49 -3.81 13.80
CA VAL A 417 -30.81 -3.66 12.50
C VAL A 417 -31.49 -2.56 11.68
N LYS A 418 -30.75 -1.49 11.36
CA LYS A 418 -31.15 -0.42 10.45
C LYS A 418 -30.05 -0.17 9.43
N ASN A 419 -30.30 -0.47 8.15
CA ASN A 419 -29.33 -0.27 7.06
C ASN A 419 -27.95 -0.91 7.31
N LYS A 420 -27.91 -2.15 7.83
CA LYS A 420 -26.70 -2.86 8.31
C LYS A 420 -25.93 -2.16 9.44
N VAL A 421 -26.59 -1.31 10.24
CA VAL A 421 -26.04 -0.73 11.47
C VAL A 421 -26.92 -1.17 12.64
N CYS A 422 -26.31 -1.51 13.77
CA CYS A 422 -27.02 -1.75 15.02
C CYS A 422 -27.41 -0.40 15.64
N ALA A 423 -28.64 0.04 15.40
CA ALA A 423 -29.18 1.29 15.93
C ALA A 423 -29.78 1.05 17.34
N PRO A 424 -29.65 1.98 18.30
CA PRO A 424 -30.21 1.82 19.64
C PRO A 424 -31.74 1.81 19.61
N CYS A 425 -32.34 0.94 20.43
CA CYS A 425 -33.76 1.00 20.79
C CYS A 425 -34.01 2.13 21.81
N HIS A 426 -35.28 2.36 22.18
CA HIS A 426 -35.59 3.14 23.38
C HIS A 426 -34.88 2.56 24.61
N ALA A 427 -34.42 3.42 25.53
CA ALA A 427 -33.54 3.04 26.65
C ALA A 427 -34.11 1.96 27.59
N SER A 428 -35.43 1.79 27.62
CA SER A 428 -36.13 0.76 28.39
C SER A 428 -36.21 -0.61 27.70
N CYS A 429 -36.01 -0.68 26.38
CA CYS A 429 -36.17 -1.91 25.61
C CYS A 429 -34.87 -2.74 25.59
N ALA A 430 -34.97 -4.05 25.86
CA ALA A 430 -33.90 -5.00 25.56
C ALA A 430 -33.86 -5.42 24.08
N SER A 431 -34.98 -5.28 23.35
CA SER A 431 -35.05 -5.37 21.89
C SER A 431 -36.26 -4.61 21.36
N CYS A 432 -36.23 -4.21 20.09
CA CYS A 432 -37.30 -3.47 19.41
C CYS A 432 -37.41 -3.90 17.93
N GLN A 433 -38.52 -3.55 17.27
CA GLN A 433 -38.82 -4.03 15.92
C GLN A 433 -38.14 -3.24 14.78
N ALA A 434 -38.23 -1.91 14.77
CA ALA A 434 -37.81 -1.08 13.62
C ALA A 434 -37.42 0.38 13.93
N ASP A 435 -37.63 0.84 15.16
CA ASP A 435 -37.41 2.22 15.58
C ASP A 435 -37.03 2.32 17.07
N ASP A 436 -36.76 3.54 17.52
CA ASP A 436 -36.36 3.91 18.87
C ASP A 436 -37.52 4.43 19.73
N THR A 437 -38.77 4.26 19.30
CA THR A 437 -39.94 4.70 20.08
C THR A 437 -40.18 3.80 21.28
N GLU A 438 -40.67 4.38 22.37
CA GLU A 438 -40.95 3.67 23.62
C GLU A 438 -41.97 2.51 23.46
N THR A 439 -42.85 2.59 22.47
CA THR A 439 -43.88 1.59 22.14
C THR A 439 -43.43 0.50 21.17
N SER A 440 -42.17 0.55 20.71
CA SER A 440 -41.60 -0.43 19.76
C SER A 440 -40.92 -1.63 20.43
N CYS A 441 -40.85 -1.67 21.77
CA CYS A 441 -40.16 -2.73 22.49
C CYS A 441 -40.78 -4.09 22.16
N THR A 442 -39.94 -5.07 21.85
CA THR A 442 -40.30 -6.50 21.72
C THR A 442 -39.82 -7.34 22.88
N ALA A 443 -38.87 -6.83 23.68
CA ALA A 443 -38.47 -7.38 24.97
C ALA A 443 -37.94 -6.26 25.89
N CYS A 444 -37.95 -6.52 27.19
CA CYS A 444 -37.53 -5.58 28.23
C CYS A 444 -36.30 -6.10 28.99
N TYR A 445 -35.56 -5.18 29.60
CA TYR A 445 -34.49 -5.56 30.52
C TYR A 445 -35.07 -6.21 31.79
N PRO A 446 -34.35 -7.14 32.45
CA PRO A 446 -34.80 -7.71 33.73
C PRO A 446 -35.15 -6.62 34.76
N GLY A 447 -36.27 -6.80 35.46
CA GLY A 447 -36.87 -5.76 36.30
C GLY A 447 -37.95 -4.90 35.60
N TYR A 448 -38.18 -5.13 34.30
CA TYR A 448 -39.24 -4.49 33.51
C TYR A 448 -40.10 -5.54 32.81
N SER A 449 -41.39 -5.24 32.70
CA SER A 449 -42.43 -6.07 32.10
C SER A 449 -42.96 -5.41 30.83
N LEU A 450 -43.19 -6.20 29.78
CA LEU A 450 -43.65 -5.69 28.48
C LEU A 450 -45.17 -5.51 28.49
N LEU A 451 -45.63 -4.26 28.46
CA LEU A 451 -47.04 -3.90 28.36
C LEU A 451 -47.42 -3.67 26.89
N TYR A 452 -48.25 -4.55 26.33
CA TYR A 452 -48.78 -4.41 24.97
C TYR A 452 -49.84 -3.31 24.87
N GLY A 453 -50.04 -2.78 23.66
CA GLY A 453 -51.11 -1.83 23.36
C GLY A 453 -52.52 -2.42 23.57
N THR A 454 -53.49 -1.52 23.74
CA THR A 454 -54.91 -1.86 24.00
C THR A 454 -55.57 -2.63 22.84
N ASP A 455 -54.97 -2.59 21.65
CA ASP A 455 -55.35 -3.37 20.46
C ASP A 455 -55.09 -4.88 20.64
N GLY A 456 -54.13 -5.27 21.50
CA GLY A 456 -53.79 -6.67 21.80
C GLY A 456 -53.19 -7.48 20.64
N SER A 457 -53.31 -7.01 19.40
CA SER A 457 -52.75 -7.60 18.19
C SER A 457 -51.29 -7.21 17.96
N SER A 458 -50.86 -6.04 18.44
CA SER A 458 -49.47 -5.58 18.31
C SER A 458 -48.43 -6.59 18.84
N ALA A 459 -47.33 -6.71 18.10
CA ALA A 459 -46.15 -7.50 18.46
C ALA A 459 -45.15 -6.72 19.34
N THR A 460 -45.41 -5.42 19.53
CA THR A 460 -44.60 -4.50 20.33
C THR A 460 -45.40 -3.91 21.49
N GLY A 461 -44.70 -3.30 22.45
CA GLY A 461 -45.28 -2.63 23.60
C GLY A 461 -44.30 -1.67 24.28
N ARG A 462 -44.66 -1.19 25.46
CA ARG A 462 -43.83 -0.36 26.34
C ARG A 462 -43.26 -1.20 27.47
N CYS A 463 -42.00 -0.99 27.82
CA CYS A 463 -41.41 -1.61 29.01
C CYS A 463 -41.72 -0.79 30.27
N VAL A 464 -42.53 -1.36 31.16
CA VAL A 464 -42.94 -0.75 32.44
C VAL A 464 -42.21 -1.45 33.57
N LYS A 465 -41.81 -0.73 34.62
CA LYS A 465 -41.13 -1.33 35.79
C LYS A 465 -42.03 -2.41 36.39
N GLU A 466 -41.46 -3.58 36.71
CA GLU A 466 -42.20 -4.72 37.26
C GLU A 466 -42.98 -4.34 38.53
N CYS A 467 -44.11 -4.99 38.78
CA CYS A 467 -45.00 -4.71 39.92
C CYS A 467 -45.57 -3.27 40.00
N THR A 468 -45.41 -2.44 38.96
CA THR A 468 -45.92 -1.06 38.92
C THR A 468 -46.94 -0.84 37.80
N GLY A 469 -47.71 0.26 37.89
CA GLY A 469 -48.75 0.57 36.92
C GLY A 469 -49.76 -0.57 36.77
N GLU A 470 -50.08 -0.92 35.53
CA GLU A 470 -51.07 -1.96 35.19
C GLU A 470 -50.72 -3.36 35.75
N PHE A 471 -49.43 -3.67 35.97
CA PHE A 471 -48.99 -4.91 36.60
C PHE A 471 -49.13 -4.92 38.14
N GLY A 472 -49.34 -3.77 38.77
CA GLY A 472 -49.58 -3.64 40.21
C GLY A 472 -51.06 -3.47 40.60
N VAL A 473 -51.91 -3.03 39.66
CA VAL A 473 -53.35 -2.83 39.87
C VAL A 473 -54.02 -4.17 40.22
N HIS A 474 -54.85 -4.17 41.28
CA HIS A 474 -55.52 -5.35 41.85
C HIS A 474 -54.59 -6.51 42.25
N CYS A 475 -53.28 -6.27 42.42
CA CYS A 475 -52.36 -7.25 42.98
C CYS A 475 -52.37 -7.17 44.52
N ILE A 476 -52.48 -8.31 45.20
CA ILE A 476 -52.39 -8.34 46.67
C ILE A 476 -50.99 -7.90 47.10
N THR A 477 -50.91 -7.01 48.10
CA THR A 477 -49.64 -6.53 48.64
C THR A 477 -48.74 -7.69 49.07
N GLY A 478 -47.50 -7.71 48.57
CA GLY A 478 -46.53 -8.78 48.82
C GLY A 478 -46.67 -10.04 47.94
N GLN A 479 -47.66 -10.11 47.04
CA GLN A 479 -47.85 -11.22 46.08
C GLN A 479 -47.25 -10.93 44.69
N CYS A 480 -46.35 -9.96 44.57
CA CYS A 480 -45.56 -9.72 43.36
C CYS A 480 -44.18 -10.42 43.45
N ASP A 481 -44.21 -11.72 43.74
CA ASP A 481 -43.06 -12.64 43.82
C ASP A 481 -43.04 -13.66 42.66
N GLY A 482 -44.04 -13.61 41.76
CA GLY A 482 -44.16 -14.53 40.63
C GLY A 482 -43.15 -14.22 39.53
N VAL A 483 -42.00 -14.91 39.51
CA VAL A 483 -40.98 -14.72 38.47
C VAL A 483 -41.40 -15.43 37.18
N VAL A 484 -41.42 -14.69 36.07
CA VAL A 484 -41.59 -15.21 34.70
C VAL A 484 -40.60 -14.48 33.81
N GLY A 485 -39.68 -15.21 33.15
CA GLY A 485 -38.72 -14.61 32.22
C GLY A 485 -37.67 -13.67 32.82
N GLY A 486 -37.46 -13.72 34.14
CA GLY A 486 -36.55 -12.81 34.85
C GLY A 486 -37.16 -11.48 35.30
N SER A 487 -38.48 -11.30 35.16
CA SER A 487 -39.24 -10.20 35.77
C SER A 487 -40.33 -10.72 36.70
N ARG A 488 -40.75 -9.90 37.66
CA ARG A 488 -41.78 -10.21 38.68
C ARG A 488 -43.17 -9.76 38.25
N TYR A 489 -44.14 -10.64 38.52
CA TYR A 489 -45.54 -10.46 38.20
C TYR A 489 -46.41 -10.82 39.40
N CYS A 490 -47.67 -10.40 39.35
CA CYS A 490 -48.62 -10.75 40.39
C CYS A 490 -48.95 -12.25 40.37
N LYS A 491 -48.65 -12.93 41.47
CA LYS A 491 -48.93 -14.36 41.69
C LYS A 491 -50.34 -14.59 42.23
N LYS A 492 -50.90 -13.61 42.96
CA LYS A 492 -52.27 -13.66 43.50
C LYS A 492 -52.92 -12.27 43.49
N CYS A 493 -54.02 -12.18 42.75
CA CYS A 493 -54.84 -10.99 42.61
C CYS A 493 -55.91 -10.87 43.72
N GLU A 494 -56.50 -9.68 43.83
CA GLU A 494 -57.65 -9.42 44.69
C GLU A 494 -58.88 -10.28 44.29
N HIS A 495 -59.84 -10.40 45.21
CA HIS A 495 -61.04 -11.20 44.98
C HIS A 495 -61.84 -10.64 43.79
N GLY A 496 -62.19 -11.51 42.84
CA GLY A 496 -62.83 -11.12 41.57
C GLY A 496 -61.86 -10.81 40.43
N TYR A 497 -60.55 -11.07 40.61
CA TYR A 497 -59.52 -10.92 39.58
C TYR A 497 -58.64 -12.19 39.49
N VAL A 498 -58.00 -12.40 38.33
CA VAL A 498 -57.05 -13.50 38.10
C VAL A 498 -55.86 -13.03 37.26
N PRO A 499 -54.64 -13.60 37.43
CA PRO A 499 -53.47 -13.15 36.68
C PRO A 499 -53.46 -13.73 35.26
N ILE A 500 -53.59 -12.86 34.26
CA ILE A 500 -53.48 -13.18 32.83
C ILE A 500 -52.34 -12.35 32.26
N ASP A 501 -51.34 -13.01 31.67
CA ASP A 501 -50.10 -12.38 31.17
C ASP A 501 -49.41 -11.45 32.20
N GLY A 502 -49.63 -11.74 33.49
CA GLY A 502 -49.09 -11.00 34.64
C GLY A 502 -49.94 -9.80 35.12
N VAL A 503 -51.04 -9.49 34.44
CA VAL A 503 -52.00 -8.43 34.81
C VAL A 503 -53.22 -9.04 35.50
N CYS A 504 -53.64 -8.45 36.62
CA CYS A 504 -54.84 -8.87 37.34
C CYS A 504 -56.10 -8.46 36.57
N THR A 505 -56.70 -9.43 35.87
CA THR A 505 -57.85 -9.24 34.98
C THR A 505 -59.13 -9.70 35.67
N ALA A 506 -60.20 -8.91 35.60
CA ALA A 506 -61.46 -9.22 36.27
C ALA A 506 -62.07 -10.56 35.82
N THR A 507 -62.55 -11.37 36.77
CA THR A 507 -63.29 -12.60 36.50
C THR A 507 -64.64 -12.26 35.88
N GLY A 508 -65.01 -12.92 34.78
CA GLY A 508 -66.21 -12.58 34.00
C GLY A 508 -65.94 -11.74 32.74
N ALA A 509 -64.75 -11.14 32.60
CA ALA A 509 -64.34 -10.53 31.34
C ALA A 509 -64.11 -11.60 30.26
N VAL A 510 -64.43 -11.30 29.00
CA VAL A 510 -64.38 -12.24 27.86
C VAL A 510 -63.02 -12.95 27.72
N ARG A 511 -61.91 -12.23 27.99
CA ARG A 511 -60.55 -12.79 28.04
C ARG A 511 -60.38 -13.79 29.20
N SER A 512 -60.76 -13.41 30.41
CA SER A 512 -60.63 -14.25 31.62
C SER A 512 -61.45 -15.54 31.52
N THR A 513 -62.72 -15.46 31.08
CA THR A 513 -63.66 -16.61 31.04
C THR A 513 -63.34 -17.64 29.96
N SER A 514 -62.55 -17.28 28.94
CA SER A 514 -62.20 -18.18 27.85
C SER A 514 -60.85 -18.88 28.06
N MET A 515 -59.95 -18.31 28.89
CA MET A 515 -58.54 -18.71 28.97
C MET A 515 -58.08 -19.25 30.32
N CYS A 516 -58.78 -18.94 31.43
CA CYS A 516 -58.36 -19.29 32.79
C CYS A 516 -59.51 -19.88 33.62
N THR A 517 -59.25 -21.02 34.26
CA THR A 517 -60.11 -21.57 35.32
C THR A 517 -59.82 -20.81 36.61
N ALA A 518 -60.66 -19.83 36.93
CA ALA A 518 -60.46 -18.96 38.10
C ALA A 518 -60.65 -19.71 39.44
N GLY A 519 -59.82 -19.39 40.44
CA GLY A 519 -60.02 -19.76 41.83
C GLY A 519 -59.36 -18.74 42.77
N GLU A 520 -60.14 -18.11 43.66
CA GLU A 520 -59.69 -17.15 44.70
C GLU A 520 -58.41 -16.34 44.40
N GLY A 521 -58.39 -15.54 43.33
CA GLY A 521 -57.27 -14.66 42.99
C GLY A 521 -56.16 -15.29 42.13
N VAL A 522 -56.28 -16.56 41.74
CA VAL A 522 -55.33 -17.29 40.89
C VAL A 522 -56.02 -18.03 39.73
N CYS A 523 -55.25 -18.46 38.75
CA CYS A 523 -55.68 -19.46 37.77
C CYS A 523 -55.31 -20.87 38.28
N THR A 524 -56.24 -21.81 38.16
CA THR A 524 -56.03 -23.24 38.50
C THR A 524 -55.83 -24.13 37.26
N GLY A 525 -56.13 -23.59 36.08
CA GLY A 525 -55.90 -24.23 34.79
C GLY A 525 -56.02 -23.19 33.66
N CYS A 526 -55.41 -23.49 32.51
CA CYS A 526 -55.40 -22.61 31.34
C CYS A 526 -55.78 -23.36 30.07
N THR A 527 -56.26 -22.66 29.05
CA THR A 527 -56.72 -23.24 27.77
C THR A 527 -56.07 -22.56 26.57
N GLY A 528 -56.07 -23.23 25.42
CA GLY A 528 -55.45 -22.71 24.20
C GLY A 528 -53.93 -22.55 24.31
N ASP A 529 -53.40 -21.46 23.76
CA ASP A 529 -51.96 -21.13 23.73
C ASP A 529 -51.40 -20.59 25.07
N TYR A 530 -52.00 -20.97 26.21
CA TYR A 530 -51.64 -20.46 27.53
C TYR A 530 -51.06 -21.57 28.42
N ALA A 531 -49.94 -21.27 29.08
CA ALA A 531 -49.33 -22.11 30.11
C ALA A 531 -49.67 -21.57 31.51
N LEU A 532 -49.92 -22.46 32.46
CA LEU A 532 -50.03 -22.13 33.88
C LEU A 532 -48.63 -21.94 34.46
N LEU A 533 -48.23 -20.69 34.68
CA LEU A 533 -46.94 -20.31 35.25
C LEU A 533 -47.20 -19.42 36.47
N SER A 534 -46.47 -19.60 37.58
CA SER A 534 -46.57 -18.73 38.76
C SER A 534 -48.02 -18.39 39.19
N SER A 535 -48.92 -19.38 39.17
CA SER A 535 -50.35 -19.26 39.52
C SER A 535 -51.22 -18.37 38.60
N GLY A 536 -50.71 -17.98 37.42
CA GLY A 536 -51.46 -17.26 36.38
C GLY A 536 -51.39 -17.96 35.02
N CYS A 537 -52.23 -17.52 34.08
CA CYS A 537 -52.19 -18.01 32.69
C CYS A 537 -51.37 -17.06 31.82
N TYR A 538 -50.34 -17.59 31.17
CA TYR A 538 -49.38 -16.83 30.36
C TYR A 538 -49.29 -17.36 28.93
N ASN A 539 -49.37 -16.47 27.95
CA ASN A 539 -49.38 -16.79 26.52
C ASN A 539 -48.02 -17.33 26.07
N THR A 540 -47.96 -18.51 25.44
CA THR A 540 -46.68 -19.11 25.01
C THR A 540 -46.12 -18.50 23.72
N LYS A 541 -46.90 -17.66 23.04
CA LYS A 541 -46.52 -16.97 21.78
C LYS A 541 -46.16 -15.49 21.99
N LYS A 542 -46.40 -14.92 23.17
CA LYS A 542 -46.05 -13.54 23.54
C LYS A 542 -45.26 -13.50 24.85
N LEU A 543 -44.54 -12.41 25.10
CA LEU A 543 -43.98 -12.19 26.42
C LEU A 543 -45.11 -11.88 27.43
N PRO A 544 -44.93 -12.19 28.72
CA PRO A 544 -43.76 -12.86 29.28
C PRO A 544 -43.80 -14.39 29.16
N GLY A 545 -44.94 -15.03 28.83
CA GLY A 545 -45.06 -16.50 28.83
C GLY A 545 -44.05 -17.22 27.91
N SER A 546 -43.82 -16.68 26.70
CA SER A 546 -42.88 -17.24 25.72
C SER A 546 -41.41 -17.32 26.19
N SER A 547 -41.04 -16.57 27.24
CA SER A 547 -39.70 -16.61 27.85
C SER A 547 -39.45 -17.85 28.71
N VAL A 548 -40.51 -18.55 29.13
CA VAL A 548 -40.44 -19.77 29.94
C VAL A 548 -40.96 -20.97 29.15
N CYS A 549 -42.05 -20.78 28.41
CA CYS A 549 -42.76 -21.84 27.70
C CYS A 549 -43.12 -21.40 26.28
N THR A 550 -42.66 -22.12 25.25
CA THR A 550 -42.91 -21.79 23.84
C THR A 550 -44.08 -22.56 23.23
N ALA A 551 -44.52 -23.64 23.86
CA ALA A 551 -45.72 -24.40 23.50
C ALA A 551 -46.38 -24.99 24.74
N ALA A 552 -47.72 -24.96 24.80
CA ALA A 552 -48.52 -25.54 25.87
C ALA A 552 -49.67 -26.38 25.32
N SER A 553 -50.22 -27.26 26.17
CA SER A 553 -51.41 -28.05 25.90
C SER A 553 -52.18 -28.23 27.21
N ASN A 554 -53.47 -27.91 27.22
CA ASN A 554 -54.34 -27.97 28.42
C ASN A 554 -53.74 -27.25 29.65
N GLY A 555 -53.05 -26.12 29.42
CA GLY A 555 -52.40 -25.34 30.48
C GLY A 555 -51.04 -25.87 30.95
N ALA A 556 -50.67 -27.10 30.59
CA ALA A 556 -49.33 -27.63 30.87
C ALA A 556 -48.34 -27.19 29.79
N CYS A 557 -47.14 -26.79 30.18
CA CYS A 557 -46.08 -26.50 29.22
C CYS A 557 -45.61 -27.80 28.54
N THR A 558 -45.47 -27.80 27.21
CA THR A 558 -44.97 -28.94 26.43
C THR A 558 -43.60 -28.68 25.83
N THR A 559 -43.14 -27.43 25.76
CA THR A 559 -41.77 -27.08 25.31
C THR A 559 -41.24 -25.87 26.07
N CYS A 560 -40.12 -26.06 26.77
CA CYS A 560 -39.47 -25.05 27.59
C CYS A 560 -38.55 -24.15 26.76
N ALA A 561 -38.65 -22.84 26.95
CA ALA A 561 -37.83 -21.84 26.24
C ALA A 561 -36.33 -21.99 26.54
N ALA A 562 -35.98 -22.39 27.76
CA ALA A 562 -34.61 -22.50 28.24
C ALA A 562 -33.74 -23.51 27.48
N ASN A 563 -34.33 -24.59 26.93
CA ASN A 563 -33.59 -25.70 26.32
C ASN A 563 -34.28 -26.41 25.15
N SER A 564 -35.46 -25.93 24.73
CA SER A 564 -36.30 -26.54 23.68
C SER A 564 -36.66 -28.01 23.93
N LYS A 565 -36.84 -28.42 25.20
CA LYS A 565 -37.27 -29.76 25.60
C LYS A 565 -38.61 -29.72 26.33
N ALA A 566 -39.28 -30.86 26.42
CA ALA A 566 -40.43 -31.02 27.31
C ALA A 566 -40.00 -30.95 28.79
N PRO A 567 -40.88 -30.48 29.70
CA PRO A 567 -40.66 -30.53 31.14
C PRO A 567 -40.25 -31.91 31.67
N ALA A 568 -39.22 -31.96 32.51
CA ALA A 568 -38.93 -33.15 33.30
C ALA A 568 -40.06 -33.35 34.33
N GLY A 569 -40.63 -34.56 34.40
CA GLY A 569 -41.74 -34.84 35.30
C GLY A 569 -43.12 -34.29 34.86
N GLY A 570 -43.23 -33.74 33.65
CA GLY A 570 -44.52 -33.51 32.98
C GLY A 570 -45.22 -32.16 33.19
N SER A 571 -44.77 -31.31 34.12
CA SER A 571 -45.49 -30.06 34.46
C SER A 571 -44.67 -28.77 34.55
N SER A 572 -43.37 -28.82 34.85
CA SER A 572 -42.57 -27.61 35.11
C SER A 572 -41.24 -27.57 34.36
N CYS A 573 -40.96 -26.44 33.71
CA CYS A 573 -39.68 -26.18 33.06
C CYS A 573 -38.54 -26.01 34.08
N PRO A 574 -37.28 -26.29 33.70
CA PRO A 574 -36.13 -26.12 34.60
C PRO A 574 -35.93 -24.65 34.96
N THR A 575 -35.71 -24.38 36.24
CA THR A 575 -35.32 -23.05 36.73
C THR A 575 -33.86 -22.79 36.38
N CYS A 576 -33.62 -21.77 35.56
CA CYS A 576 -32.26 -21.35 35.22
C CYS A 576 -31.63 -20.52 36.36
N PRO A 577 -30.28 -20.44 36.42
CA PRO A 577 -29.58 -19.53 37.32
C PRO A 577 -30.01 -18.07 37.14
N ASP A 578 -29.80 -17.23 38.16
CA ASP A 578 -30.04 -15.79 38.06
C ASP A 578 -29.28 -15.16 36.87
N GLY A 579 -29.95 -14.28 36.14
CA GLY A 579 -29.39 -13.63 34.94
C GLY A 579 -29.30 -14.54 33.70
N CYS A 580 -29.82 -15.77 33.75
CA CYS A 580 -29.72 -16.74 32.65
C CYS A 580 -31.02 -16.86 31.84
N ALA A 581 -30.91 -16.81 30.50
CA ALA A 581 -32.03 -16.99 29.58
C ALA A 581 -32.17 -18.45 29.09
N LYS A 582 -31.05 -19.16 28.91
CA LYS A 582 -31.04 -20.57 28.46
C LYS A 582 -30.10 -21.42 29.31
N CYS A 583 -30.63 -22.55 29.79
CA CYS A 583 -29.92 -23.48 30.66
C CYS A 583 -30.41 -24.91 30.41
N SER A 584 -29.54 -25.90 30.65
CA SER A 584 -29.96 -27.30 30.71
C SER A 584 -30.54 -27.67 32.09
N ASP A 585 -30.01 -27.02 33.13
CA ASP A 585 -30.27 -27.26 34.55
C ASP A 585 -29.88 -25.99 35.36
N SER A 586 -30.09 -26.03 36.67
CA SER A 586 -29.87 -24.89 37.58
C SER A 586 -28.41 -24.53 37.87
N SER A 587 -27.42 -25.20 37.25
CA SER A 587 -26.00 -25.07 37.59
C SER A 587 -25.18 -24.27 36.56
N ALA A 588 -25.62 -24.23 35.29
CA ALA A 588 -24.84 -23.65 34.19
C ALA A 588 -25.72 -22.93 33.15
N CYS A 589 -25.24 -21.79 32.67
CA CYS A 589 -25.93 -21.00 31.65
C CYS A 589 -25.29 -21.12 30.27
N SER A 590 -26.09 -21.32 29.23
CA SER A 590 -25.65 -21.25 27.83
C SER A 590 -25.78 -19.84 27.26
N GLU A 591 -26.85 -19.11 27.59
CA GLU A 591 -27.14 -17.75 27.08
C GLU A 591 -27.71 -16.86 28.20
N CYS A 592 -27.09 -15.70 28.44
CA CYS A 592 -27.49 -14.77 29.48
C CYS A 592 -28.64 -13.85 29.06
N LEU A 593 -29.37 -13.31 30.03
CA LEU A 593 -30.39 -12.28 29.81
C LEU A 593 -29.75 -10.96 29.34
N PRO A 594 -30.51 -10.10 28.63
CA PRO A 594 -30.11 -8.72 28.33
C PRO A 594 -29.62 -7.97 29.58
N GLY A 595 -28.52 -7.25 29.47
CA GLY A 595 -27.87 -6.59 30.61
C GLY A 595 -26.90 -7.47 31.41
N TYR A 596 -26.68 -8.73 30.98
CA TYR A 596 -25.73 -9.65 31.60
C TYR A 596 -24.72 -10.18 30.55
N TYR A 597 -23.49 -10.45 31.00
CA TYR A 597 -22.48 -11.18 30.23
C TYR A 597 -22.18 -12.53 30.86
N LYS A 598 -21.68 -13.46 30.04
CA LYS A 598 -21.22 -14.77 30.49
C LYS A 598 -19.77 -14.69 30.99
N GLY A 599 -19.57 -14.90 32.28
CA GLY A 599 -18.28 -14.87 32.95
C GLY A 599 -17.80 -16.26 33.39
N THR A 600 -16.89 -16.27 34.36
CA THR A 600 -16.29 -17.49 34.93
C THR A 600 -17.33 -18.52 35.37
N GLY A 601 -17.05 -19.80 35.07
CA GLY A 601 -17.89 -20.94 35.48
C GLY A 601 -19.22 -21.08 34.74
N ASN A 602 -19.37 -20.49 33.54
CA ASN A 602 -20.63 -20.43 32.78
C ASN A 602 -21.78 -19.73 33.53
N LYS A 603 -21.45 -18.77 34.40
CA LYS A 603 -22.44 -17.94 35.12
C LYS A 603 -22.64 -16.59 34.43
N CYS A 604 -23.79 -15.98 34.67
CA CYS A 604 -24.14 -14.67 34.14
C CYS A 604 -23.92 -13.60 35.21
N PHE A 605 -23.23 -12.52 34.84
CA PHE A 605 -22.95 -11.36 35.70
C PHE A 605 -23.50 -10.11 35.04
N LYS A 606 -23.99 -9.12 35.81
CA LYS A 606 -24.53 -7.89 35.22
C LYS A 606 -23.43 -7.13 34.50
N CYS A 607 -23.74 -6.42 33.42
CA CYS A 607 -22.80 -5.56 32.70
C CYS A 607 -22.15 -4.47 33.56
N THR A 608 -22.73 -4.15 34.72
CA THR A 608 -22.20 -3.22 35.74
C THR A 608 -21.31 -3.88 36.81
N GLU A 609 -21.21 -5.21 36.85
CA GLU A 609 -20.56 -5.99 37.90
C GLU A 609 -19.38 -6.81 37.34
N GLY A 610 -18.38 -7.07 38.18
CA GLY A 610 -17.25 -7.95 37.83
C GLY A 610 -17.53 -9.42 38.15
N ASP A 611 -16.86 -10.34 37.45
CA ASP A 611 -17.01 -11.79 37.69
C ASP A 611 -16.17 -12.31 38.87
N ASN A 612 -15.31 -11.44 39.42
CA ASN A 612 -14.44 -11.69 40.58
C ASN A 612 -13.53 -12.93 40.42
N ALA A 613 -13.15 -13.29 39.19
CA ALA A 613 -12.27 -14.42 38.95
C ALA A 613 -10.86 -14.19 39.52
N SER A 614 -10.23 -15.26 40.03
CA SER A 614 -8.87 -15.19 40.60
C SER A 614 -7.78 -14.91 39.55
N SER A 615 -8.08 -15.09 38.26
CA SER A 615 -7.24 -14.74 37.12
C SER A 615 -8.13 -14.36 35.94
N ASN A 616 -7.64 -13.45 35.08
CA ASN A 616 -8.38 -12.91 33.92
C ASN A 616 -9.80 -12.39 34.27
N ALA A 617 -9.96 -11.79 35.45
CA ALA A 617 -11.24 -11.20 35.88
C ALA A 617 -11.79 -10.20 34.87
N ILE A 618 -13.10 -10.33 34.62
CA ILE A 618 -13.87 -9.38 33.82
C ILE A 618 -14.42 -8.31 34.77
N THR A 619 -14.29 -7.05 34.39
CA THR A 619 -14.85 -5.92 35.16
C THR A 619 -16.05 -5.29 34.45
N GLY A 620 -17.08 -4.98 35.24
CA GLY A 620 -18.25 -4.28 34.75
C GLY A 620 -17.97 -2.82 34.39
N VAL A 621 -18.87 -2.22 33.62
CA VAL A 621 -18.85 -0.80 33.27
C VAL A 621 -20.10 -0.13 33.86
N GLU A 622 -19.90 0.98 34.57
CA GLU A 622 -20.98 1.73 35.21
C GLU A 622 -22.05 2.19 34.21
N SER A 623 -23.31 2.08 34.64
CA SER A 623 -24.54 2.31 33.87
C SER A 623 -24.66 1.50 32.58
N CYS A 624 -23.90 0.42 32.41
CA CYS A 624 -23.99 -0.40 31.20
C CYS A 624 -25.19 -1.36 31.20
N VAL A 625 -26.03 -1.30 30.17
CA VAL A 625 -27.20 -2.18 29.98
C VAL A 625 -27.07 -3.14 28.79
N SER A 626 -26.03 -2.98 27.97
CA SER A 626 -25.70 -3.94 26.91
C SER A 626 -24.20 -4.06 26.75
N CYS A 627 -23.67 -5.27 26.89
CA CYS A 627 -22.24 -5.50 26.87
C CYS A 627 -21.84 -6.87 26.29
N ALA A 628 -20.56 -6.96 25.89
CA ALA A 628 -19.88 -8.22 25.61
C ALA A 628 -18.64 -8.40 26.51
N PRO A 629 -18.29 -9.64 26.90
CA PRO A 629 -17.03 -9.93 27.57
C PRO A 629 -15.84 -9.72 26.61
N PRO A 630 -14.62 -9.50 27.12
CA PRO A 630 -13.43 -9.39 26.27
C PRO A 630 -13.19 -10.64 25.42
N SER A 631 -12.83 -10.45 24.15
CA SER A 631 -12.51 -11.54 23.23
C SER A 631 -11.20 -12.26 23.61
N GLY A 632 -11.18 -13.59 23.47
CA GLY A 632 -9.96 -14.38 23.67
C GLY A 632 -9.64 -14.79 25.12
N GLY A 633 -10.52 -14.50 26.07
CA GLY A 633 -10.35 -14.92 27.47
C GLY A 633 -9.32 -14.09 28.26
N ALA A 634 -8.91 -12.93 27.73
CA ALA A 634 -8.18 -11.93 28.48
C ALA A 634 -9.11 -11.26 29.52
N GLY A 635 -8.58 -10.96 30.70
CA GLY A 635 -9.30 -10.14 31.69
C GLY A 635 -9.40 -8.68 31.26
N GLY A 636 -10.32 -7.94 31.89
CA GLY A 636 -10.50 -6.51 31.62
C GLY A 636 -11.96 -6.06 31.55
N PRO A 637 -12.22 -4.78 31.23
CA PRO A 637 -13.56 -4.22 31.23
C PRO A 637 -14.39 -4.71 30.04
N VAL A 638 -15.65 -5.05 30.30
CA VAL A 638 -16.63 -5.38 29.26
C VAL A 638 -16.69 -4.29 28.18
N THR A 639 -16.97 -4.68 26.94
CA THR A 639 -17.30 -3.71 25.89
C THR A 639 -18.77 -3.33 26.05
N CYS A 640 -19.01 -2.10 26.51
CA CYS A 640 -20.35 -1.58 26.73
C CYS A 640 -20.90 -0.91 25.46
N TYR A 641 -21.90 -1.52 24.82
CA TYR A 641 -22.52 -1.00 23.61
C TYR A 641 -23.58 0.07 23.91
N ILE A 642 -24.35 -0.09 24.99
CA ILE A 642 -25.42 0.82 25.40
C ILE A 642 -25.31 1.08 26.90
N LYS A 643 -25.34 2.37 27.27
CA LYS A 643 -25.49 2.82 28.65
C LYS A 643 -26.93 3.27 28.90
N ALA A 644 -27.43 3.03 30.10
CA ALA A 644 -28.61 3.71 30.60
C ALA A 644 -28.22 5.14 31.03
N ASP A 645 -29.05 6.10 30.68
CA ASP A 645 -29.02 7.41 31.30
C ASP A 645 -29.57 7.25 32.73
N ASN A 646 -28.84 7.71 33.74
CA ASN A 646 -29.18 7.51 35.17
C ASN A 646 -30.39 8.34 35.64
N ASN A 647 -31.28 8.77 34.74
CA ASN A 647 -32.42 9.63 35.02
C ASN A 647 -33.74 8.87 34.81
N SER A 648 -33.98 7.90 35.69
CA SER A 648 -35.18 7.04 35.68
C SER A 648 -35.99 7.17 36.98
N ASP A 649 -36.36 8.40 37.31
CA ASP A 649 -37.54 8.68 38.14
C ASP A 649 -38.63 9.30 37.26
N GLY A 650 -39.85 8.81 37.41
CA GLY A 650 -40.93 9.05 36.44
C GLY A 650 -41.48 10.48 36.48
N SER A 651 -41.08 11.31 35.51
CA SER A 651 -41.88 12.44 35.03
C SER A 651 -41.54 12.73 33.58
N GLY A 652 -42.55 12.74 32.72
CA GLY A 652 -42.37 12.93 31.28
C GLY A 652 -42.03 14.36 30.90
N GLY A 653 -41.29 14.51 29.80
CA GLY A 653 -40.93 15.79 29.21
C GLY A 653 -39.75 15.62 28.26
N ASP A 654 -39.90 16.11 27.03
CA ASP A 654 -38.93 16.13 25.93
C ASP A 654 -37.44 15.95 26.28
N THR A 655 -36.73 15.12 25.49
CA THR A 655 -35.59 15.64 24.70
C THR A 655 -35.14 14.68 23.61
N THR A 656 -34.64 15.27 22.52
CA THR A 656 -34.17 14.57 21.31
C THR A 656 -32.91 13.72 21.55
N ASN A 657 -32.95 12.50 21.03
CA ASN A 657 -31.81 11.72 20.51
C ASN A 657 -30.43 12.39 20.59
N LYS A 658 -29.64 12.05 21.61
CA LYS A 658 -28.25 12.52 21.73
C LYS A 658 -27.27 11.46 22.25
N GLY A 659 -27.27 10.30 21.60
CA GLY A 659 -26.17 9.32 21.65
C GLY A 659 -24.87 9.80 20.97
N GLY A 660 -24.52 11.07 21.15
CA GLY A 660 -23.21 11.62 20.84
C GLY A 660 -22.43 11.80 22.14
N LEU A 661 -21.10 11.72 22.06
CA LEU A 661 -20.19 11.96 23.19
C LEU A 661 -20.58 13.24 23.97
N PRO A 662 -20.39 13.26 25.31
CA PRO A 662 -20.81 14.38 26.15
C PRO A 662 -20.25 15.69 25.59
N THR A 663 -21.14 16.57 25.15
CA THR A 663 -20.78 17.79 24.39
C THR A 663 -20.18 18.89 25.28
N GLY A 664 -19.70 18.53 26.49
CA GLY A 664 -19.11 19.40 27.50
C GLY A 664 -17.59 19.31 27.63
N ALA A 665 -16.89 18.63 26.70
CA ALA A 665 -15.42 18.54 26.72
C ALA A 665 -14.72 18.87 25.37
N ILE A 666 -15.45 18.96 24.25
CA ILE A 666 -14.88 19.22 22.91
C ILE A 666 -15.58 20.43 22.26
N ALA A 667 -15.60 21.54 23.00
CA ALA A 667 -15.97 22.87 22.52
C ALA A 667 -15.32 23.97 23.38
N GLY A 668 -14.02 23.82 23.69
CA GLY A 668 -13.30 24.72 24.62
C GLY A 668 -11.78 24.85 24.43
N ILE A 669 -11.15 24.01 23.62
CA ILE A 669 -9.69 24.01 23.41
C ILE A 669 -9.36 24.38 21.97
N SER A 670 -9.62 25.63 21.61
CA SER A 670 -9.09 26.29 20.41
C SER A 670 -9.08 27.82 20.55
N VAL A 671 -10.02 28.40 21.31
CA VAL A 671 -9.99 29.84 21.62
C VAL A 671 -8.94 30.16 22.70
N ALA A 672 -8.74 29.28 23.70
CA ALA A 672 -7.73 29.49 24.74
C ALA A 672 -6.29 29.54 24.18
N VAL A 673 -5.94 28.65 23.24
CA VAL A 673 -4.59 28.64 22.63
C VAL A 673 -4.40 29.86 21.72
N ILE A 674 -5.41 30.27 20.94
CA ILE A 674 -5.33 31.46 20.10
C ILE A 674 -5.28 32.75 20.96
N ALA A 675 -6.00 32.80 22.08
CA ALA A 675 -5.92 33.93 23.01
C ALA A 675 -4.58 33.99 23.75
N VAL A 676 -4.01 32.86 24.16
CA VAL A 676 -2.68 32.81 24.80
C VAL A 676 -1.57 33.15 23.81
N VAL A 677 -1.57 32.57 22.60
CA VAL A 677 -0.55 32.85 21.57
C VAL A 677 -0.71 34.28 21.02
N GLY A 678 -1.94 34.74 20.77
CA GLY A 678 -2.22 36.12 20.37
C GLY A 678 -1.85 37.14 21.45
N GLY A 679 -2.10 36.81 22.72
CA GLY A 679 -1.65 37.60 23.87
C GLY A 679 -0.14 37.65 24.01
N LEU A 680 0.56 36.53 23.80
CA LEU A 680 2.03 36.45 23.82
C LEU A 680 2.66 37.25 22.67
N VAL A 681 2.14 37.13 21.45
CA VAL A 681 2.62 37.88 20.29
C VAL A 681 2.32 39.38 20.44
N GLY A 682 1.13 39.74 20.95
CA GLY A 682 0.76 41.12 21.24
C GLY A 682 1.64 41.74 22.34
N PHE A 683 1.90 41.00 23.42
CA PHE A 683 2.79 41.43 24.50
C PHE A 683 4.24 41.56 24.03
N LEU A 684 4.74 40.64 23.20
CA LEU A 684 6.08 40.73 22.62
C LEU A 684 6.22 41.92 21.66
N CYS A 685 5.23 42.17 20.79
CA CYS A 685 5.23 43.35 19.93
C CYS A 685 5.20 44.65 20.73
N TRP A 686 4.34 44.74 21.76
CA TRP A 686 4.30 45.90 22.64
C TRP A 686 5.62 46.10 23.41
N TRP A 687 6.20 45.02 23.94
CA TRP A 687 7.47 45.06 24.68
C TRP A 687 8.64 45.54 23.80
N PHE A 688 8.77 45.02 22.58
CA PHE A 688 9.85 45.44 21.67
C PHE A 688 9.65 46.85 21.09
N VAL A 689 8.40 47.30 20.86
CA VAL A 689 8.12 48.63 20.30
C VAL A 689 8.15 49.74 21.37
N CYS A 690 7.60 49.49 22.56
CA CYS A 690 7.46 50.53 23.59
C CYS A 690 8.65 50.62 24.56
N ARG A 691 9.49 49.57 24.68
CA ARG A 691 10.68 49.62 25.57
C ARG A 691 11.91 50.28 24.93
N GLY A 692 11.82 50.72 23.67
CA GLY A 692 12.85 51.51 22.99
C GLY A 692 12.77 53.02 23.21
N LYS A 693 11.93 53.49 24.15
CA LYS A 693 11.72 54.93 24.41
C LYS A 693 11.41 55.24 25.89
N ALA A 694 12.29 54.75 26.76
CA ALA A 694 12.42 55.17 28.16
C ALA A 694 13.92 55.24 28.50
#